data_AF-A0A9W7D2Z0-F1
#
_entry.id   AF-A0A9W7D2Z0-F1
#
_cell.length_a   1.000
_cell.length_b   1.000
_cell.length_c   1.000
_cell.angle_alpha   90.00
_cell.angle_beta   90.00
_cell.angle_gamma   90.00
#
_symmetry.space_group_name_H-M   'P 1'
#
loop_
_entity.id
_entity.type
_entity.pdbx_description
1 polymer ?
#
loop_
_entity_poly.entity_id
_entity_poly.type
_entity_poly.pdbx_seq_one_letter_code
_entity_poly.pdbx_strand_id
1 'polypeptide(L)'
;MSEASAFRMPYQLRQLFAALLVYSQVSDVRGLWAQFYDELARDFAYKYRNLEGQTKQDMITFHTLKKLNDLLQISDQAVAGFDLPQLSDYPTLVLDSLLENNLIRRELEGYDHSVLQDVDDHTDELNEGQRAIYDLILGAVHNPQRDENLFFIDEPGGTGKSTLLKHIFASVRLSGKIAIAVASSGIAALLLMGGRTAHSTFNIPLKLDEKSGCSIYKQSKLKKLFQEASLIIWNEAPMTHHHAFEAVDRSLRDVLNNDEDPFGGTTVVLSGDFRQILPVVVRGTPAETIDSCLKSSHLWSHFRQVYVTENMRVRAAHSAETAAELAAFSEFLLQVGEGRHEVNRQLGRDYMKLPRSMLIDDPPEEEVDEEEVIAPGAISSGLQRLIDVVYPDVNNQAIATDEYFANRTILTTTNVMVHRINNAVAARLDGDAHEYRSIDKLQDDDDWNFFEPEFLNSVNINGIPPHKLTLKKGGPIMLMRNLNPDLGLCNGTRLRVVELNDAKIMNGERRGQDVLIPRIVFISDAASHEESGPVLAGLIRHKNAQWIVLAAVWHHTLVKEDPSPRGQATSDGEMPRQHKHSAACIGSSHRQCESTTLSVENKRTTPTVCRRTKLQTESTPKIHYSSPKLLLVEVVLYAVQTNIIQNK
;
A
#
# COMPACT_ATOMS: atom_id res chain seq x y z
N MET A 1 -12.11 25.96 10.43
CA MET A 1 -11.61 26.00 11.83
C MET A 1 -12.75 26.02 12.84
N SER A 2 -13.71 26.96 12.76
CA SER A 2 -14.83 27.07 13.72
C SER A 2 -15.67 25.80 13.87
N GLU A 3 -15.95 25.12 12.75
CA GLU A 3 -16.67 23.86 12.78
C GLU A 3 -15.83 22.75 13.45
N ALA A 4 -14.58 22.60 13.02
CA ALA A 4 -13.67 21.60 13.56
C ALA A 4 -13.42 21.77 15.08
N SER A 5 -13.36 22.99 15.61
CA SER A 5 -13.07 23.23 17.03
C SER A 5 -14.16 22.71 17.98
N ALA A 6 -15.38 22.46 17.48
CA ALA A 6 -16.48 21.92 18.27
C ALA A 6 -16.34 20.43 18.60
N PHE A 7 -15.64 19.64 17.77
CA PHE A 7 -15.60 18.17 17.91
C PHE A 7 -14.22 17.54 17.74
N ARG A 8 -13.18 18.30 17.35
CA ARG A 8 -11.83 17.78 17.13
C ARG A 8 -10.93 17.95 18.35
N MET A 9 -9.99 17.02 18.49
CA MET A 9 -8.95 17.09 19.52
C MET A 9 -7.89 18.15 19.15
N PRO A 10 -7.17 18.73 20.14
CA PRO A 10 -6.22 19.82 19.91
C PRO A 10 -5.14 19.53 18.86
N TYR A 11 -4.62 18.30 18.84
CA TYR A 11 -3.63 17.89 17.85
C TYR A 11 -4.19 17.88 16.41
N GLN A 12 -5.47 17.49 16.23
CA GLN A 12 -6.14 17.50 14.93
C GLN A 12 -6.40 18.93 14.45
N LEU A 13 -6.70 19.83 15.38
CA LEU A 13 -6.83 21.25 15.08
C LEU A 13 -5.50 21.86 14.63
N ARG A 14 -4.38 21.51 15.27
CA ARG A 14 -3.04 21.95 14.82
C ARG A 14 -2.69 21.42 13.43
N GLN A 15 -3.09 20.20 13.11
CA GLN A 15 -2.89 19.62 11.77
C GLN A 15 -3.71 20.36 10.71
N LEU A 16 -4.99 20.64 10.98
CA LEU A 16 -5.82 21.44 10.10
C LEU A 16 -5.25 22.86 9.94
N PHE A 17 -4.80 23.48 11.04
CA PHE A 17 -4.17 24.80 11.02
C PHE A 17 -2.92 24.81 10.14
N ALA A 18 -2.00 23.85 10.33
CA ALA A 18 -0.80 23.71 9.50
C ALA A 18 -1.14 23.51 8.01
N ALA A 19 -2.12 22.65 7.71
CA ALA A 19 -2.57 22.43 6.34
C ALA A 19 -3.17 23.70 5.70
N LEU A 20 -3.93 24.49 6.46
CA LEU A 20 -4.44 25.78 5.99
C LEU A 20 -3.30 26.75 5.69
N LEU A 21 -2.27 26.84 6.55
CA LEU A 21 -1.12 27.71 6.31
C LEU A 21 -0.33 27.32 5.04
N VAL A 22 -0.06 26.03 4.85
CA VAL A 22 0.75 25.55 3.73
C VAL A 22 -0.01 25.64 2.41
N TYR A 23 -1.28 25.22 2.41
CA TYR A 23 -1.99 24.96 1.17
C TYR A 23 -3.09 25.96 0.85
N SER A 24 -3.43 26.86 1.78
CA SER A 24 -4.42 27.90 1.58
C SER A 24 -3.75 29.27 1.67
N GLN A 25 -4.15 30.20 0.81
CA GLN A 25 -3.70 31.59 0.89
C GLN A 25 -4.45 32.30 2.03
N VAL A 26 -4.07 32.01 3.28
CA VAL A 26 -4.65 32.64 4.46
C VAL A 26 -4.18 34.09 4.54
N SER A 27 -5.11 35.03 4.38
CA SER A 27 -4.81 36.47 4.35
C SER A 27 -4.47 37.06 5.71
N ASP A 28 -5.05 36.54 6.80
CA ASP A 28 -4.79 36.97 8.19
C ASP A 28 -4.45 35.77 9.07
N VAL A 29 -3.18 35.38 9.05
CA VAL A 29 -2.67 34.27 9.86
C VAL A 29 -2.71 34.59 11.35
N ARG A 30 -2.44 35.86 11.72
CA ARG A 30 -2.38 36.31 13.11
C ARG A 30 -3.76 36.27 13.77
N GLY A 31 -4.78 36.75 13.07
CA GLY A 31 -6.17 36.69 13.51
C GLY A 31 -6.65 35.25 13.65
N LEU A 32 -6.32 34.38 12.70
CA LEU A 32 -6.68 32.95 12.77
C LEU A 32 -6.01 32.26 13.97
N TRP A 33 -4.73 32.53 14.23
CA TRP A 33 -4.03 32.01 15.40
C TRP A 33 -4.69 32.49 16.69
N ALA A 34 -4.91 33.81 16.84
CA ALA A 34 -5.49 34.38 18.04
C ALA A 34 -6.90 33.83 18.33
N GLN A 35 -7.69 33.59 17.28
CA GLN A 35 -9.05 33.07 17.42
C GLN A 35 -9.09 31.63 17.93
N PHE A 36 -8.15 30.77 17.50
CA PHE A 36 -8.19 29.33 17.79
C PHE A 36 -7.08 28.85 18.73
N TYR A 37 -6.28 29.76 19.31
CA TYR A 37 -5.11 29.43 20.12
C TYR A 37 -5.46 28.49 21.29
N ASP A 38 -6.53 28.79 22.02
CA ASP A 38 -6.89 28.03 23.21
C ASP A 38 -7.26 26.58 22.87
N GLU A 39 -7.96 26.37 21.75
CA GLU A 39 -8.28 25.04 21.25
C GLU A 39 -7.06 24.32 20.68
N LEU A 40 -6.16 25.06 20.02
CA LEU A 40 -4.89 24.53 19.52
C LEU A 40 -3.94 24.15 20.66
N ALA A 41 -4.01 24.78 21.82
CA ALA A 41 -3.05 24.61 22.92
C ALA A 41 -3.60 23.78 24.11
N ARG A 42 -4.87 23.38 24.07
CA ARG A 42 -5.62 22.79 25.19
C ARG A 42 -4.97 21.57 25.84
N ASP A 43 -4.37 20.67 25.06
CA ASP A 43 -3.67 19.48 25.58
C ASP A 43 -2.37 19.84 26.31
N PHE A 44 -1.62 20.83 25.83
CA PHE A 44 -0.46 21.36 26.54
C PHE A 44 -0.86 22.15 27.79
N ALA A 45 -1.96 22.88 27.74
CA ALA A 45 -2.52 23.53 28.93
C ALA A 45 -2.87 22.54 30.03
N TYR A 46 -3.40 21.36 29.65
CA TYR A 46 -3.63 20.25 30.58
C TYR A 46 -2.32 19.62 31.07
N LYS A 47 -1.36 19.33 30.16
CA LYS A 47 -0.07 18.72 30.49
C LYS A 47 0.73 19.56 31.50
N TYR A 48 0.72 20.88 31.32
CA TYR A 48 1.46 21.82 32.16
C TYR A 48 0.58 22.48 33.23
N ARG A 49 -0.56 21.87 33.60
CA ARG A 49 -1.51 22.45 34.57
C ARG A 49 -0.92 22.72 35.95
N ASN A 50 0.11 21.96 36.34
CA ASN A 50 0.79 22.08 37.63
C ASN A 50 1.85 23.19 37.67
N LEU A 51 2.16 23.80 36.52
CA LEU A 51 3.02 24.98 36.45
C LEU A 51 2.19 26.24 36.67
N GLU A 52 2.82 27.30 37.16
CA GLU A 52 2.18 28.59 37.42
C GLU A 52 2.91 29.75 36.72
N GLY A 53 2.20 30.88 36.57
CA GLY A 53 2.76 32.13 36.05
C GLY A 53 3.21 32.07 34.58
N GLN A 54 4.18 32.93 34.25
CA GLN A 54 4.70 33.09 32.89
C GLN A 54 5.32 31.80 32.35
N THR A 55 6.01 31.03 33.19
CA THR A 55 6.62 29.74 32.83
C THR A 55 5.60 28.76 32.27
N LYS A 56 4.39 28.72 32.84
CA LYS A 56 3.29 27.89 32.31
C LYS A 56 2.91 28.33 30.90
N GLN A 57 2.69 29.63 30.71
CA GLN A 57 2.24 30.17 29.43
C GLN A 57 3.31 29.98 28.34
N ASP A 58 4.58 30.19 28.69
CA ASP A 58 5.71 29.99 27.79
C ASP A 58 5.83 28.53 27.35
N MET A 59 5.71 27.58 28.29
CA MET A 59 5.71 26.14 27.97
C MET A 59 4.55 25.76 27.04
N ILE A 60 3.34 26.22 27.32
CA ILE A 60 2.15 25.93 26.49
C ILE A 60 2.34 26.50 25.08
N THR A 61 2.72 27.77 24.99
CA THR A 61 2.88 28.46 23.71
C THR A 61 4.00 27.84 22.89
N PHE A 62 5.17 27.63 23.50
CA PHE A 62 6.33 27.01 22.88
C PHE A 62 6.02 25.62 22.34
N HIS A 63 5.40 24.73 23.13
CA HIS A 63 5.10 23.38 22.68
C HIS A 63 4.03 23.34 21.59
N THR A 64 3.05 24.26 21.64
CA THR A 64 2.04 24.42 20.58
C THR A 64 2.70 24.85 19.27
N LEU A 65 3.57 25.86 19.31
CA LEU A 65 4.32 26.35 18.14
C LEU A 65 5.32 25.31 17.63
N LYS A 66 6.02 24.60 18.52
CA LYS A 66 6.97 23.54 18.15
C LYS A 66 6.25 22.43 17.41
N LYS A 67 5.08 21.98 17.89
CA LYS A 67 4.28 20.98 17.17
C LYS A 67 3.71 21.49 15.86
N LEU A 68 3.34 22.76 15.80
CA LEU A 68 2.93 23.36 14.53
C LEU A 68 4.11 23.39 13.54
N ASN A 69 5.31 23.75 14.01
CA ASN A 69 6.52 23.75 13.20
C ASN A 69 6.89 22.35 12.70
N ASP A 70 6.82 21.33 13.56
CA ASP A 70 7.03 19.92 13.18
C ASP A 70 6.08 19.51 12.02
N LEU A 71 4.82 19.98 12.04
CA LEU A 71 3.84 19.70 10.99
C LEU A 71 4.10 20.47 9.70
N LEU A 72 4.52 21.74 9.80
CA LEU A 72 4.87 22.58 8.65
C LEU A 72 6.12 22.07 7.92
N GLN A 73 7.07 21.52 8.67
CA GLN A 73 8.31 20.96 8.11
C GLN A 73 8.06 19.77 7.17
N ILE A 74 6.93 19.08 7.30
CA ILE A 74 6.53 18.01 6.35
C ILE A 74 6.38 18.57 4.93
N SER A 75 6.08 19.87 4.79
CA SER A 75 5.92 20.57 3.51
C SER A 75 7.02 21.61 3.26
N ASP A 76 8.21 21.41 3.87
CA ASP A 76 9.37 22.30 3.79
C ASP A 76 9.08 23.77 4.19
N GLN A 77 8.06 23.99 5.02
CA GLN A 77 7.71 25.28 5.60
C GLN A 77 8.11 25.33 7.09
N ALA A 78 8.16 26.53 7.65
CA ALA A 78 8.46 26.74 9.06
C ALA A 78 7.54 27.82 9.64
N VAL A 79 7.36 27.83 10.97
CA VAL A 79 6.61 28.89 11.66
C VAL A 79 7.18 30.29 11.35
N ALA A 80 8.48 30.38 11.08
CA ALA A 80 9.16 31.61 10.67
C ALA A 80 8.67 32.20 9.34
N GLY A 81 8.02 31.40 8.48
CA GLY A 81 7.44 31.86 7.22
C GLY A 81 6.06 32.52 7.37
N PHE A 82 5.49 32.54 8.58
CA PHE A 82 4.13 33.01 8.82
C PHE A 82 4.08 34.05 9.95
N ASP A 83 3.05 34.91 9.94
CA ASP A 83 2.80 35.88 11.01
C ASP A 83 2.24 35.21 12.28
N LEU A 84 3.10 34.44 12.94
CA LEU A 84 2.86 33.73 14.18
C LEU A 84 3.87 34.18 15.25
N PRO A 85 3.62 33.93 16.54
CA PRO A 85 4.68 34.04 17.54
C PRO A 85 5.85 33.11 17.18
N GLN A 86 7.08 33.54 17.44
CA GLN A 86 8.26 32.88 16.89
C GLN A 86 8.91 31.96 17.91
N LEU A 87 9.42 30.82 17.46
CA LEU A 87 10.16 29.90 18.34
C LEU A 87 11.42 30.57 18.93
N SER A 88 12.01 31.53 18.21
CA SER A 88 13.14 32.34 18.69
C SER A 88 12.84 33.15 19.94
N ASP A 89 11.57 33.39 20.25
CA ASP A 89 11.14 34.12 21.45
C ASP A 89 11.37 33.28 22.74
N TYR A 90 11.68 31.98 22.58
CA TYR A 90 11.89 31.02 23.67
C TYR A 90 13.28 30.34 23.61
N PRO A 91 14.40 31.08 23.68
CA PRO A 91 15.73 30.56 23.37
C PRO A 91 16.17 29.38 24.25
N THR A 92 15.86 29.40 25.56
CA THR A 92 16.17 28.29 26.48
C THR A 92 15.40 27.02 26.11
N LEU A 93 14.09 27.16 25.84
CA LEU A 93 13.25 26.02 25.45
C LEU A 93 13.62 25.49 24.07
N VAL A 94 14.03 26.36 23.14
CA VAL A 94 14.60 25.96 21.85
C VAL A 94 15.87 25.15 22.06
N LEU A 95 16.80 25.61 22.91
CA LEU A 95 18.03 24.89 23.20
C LEU A 95 17.74 23.52 23.82
N ASP A 96 16.88 23.45 24.83
CA ASP A 96 16.46 22.19 25.46
C ASP A 96 15.80 21.26 24.44
N SER A 97 14.92 21.78 23.59
CA SER A 97 14.28 21.07 22.49
C SER A 97 15.26 20.58 21.41
N LEU A 98 16.33 21.33 21.15
CA LEU A 98 17.38 20.95 20.20
C LEU A 98 18.24 19.82 20.77
N LEU A 99 18.54 19.86 22.06
CA LEU A 99 19.21 18.80 22.81
C LEU A 99 18.36 17.53 22.88
N GLU A 100 17.04 17.68 22.93
CA GLU A 100 16.09 16.57 22.90
C GLU A 100 16.00 15.91 21.52
N ASN A 101 16.25 14.60 21.48
CA ASN A 101 15.99 13.81 20.30
C ASN A 101 14.50 13.45 20.22
N ASN A 102 13.72 14.30 19.55
CA ASN A 102 12.29 14.08 19.33
C ASN A 102 11.97 12.72 18.66
N LEU A 103 12.91 12.16 17.88
CA LEU A 103 12.72 10.83 17.27
C LEU A 103 12.73 9.74 18.33
N ILE A 104 13.70 9.77 19.25
CA ILE A 104 13.77 8.82 20.38
C ILE A 104 12.53 8.97 21.27
N ARG A 105 12.17 10.21 21.63
CA ARG A 105 10.96 10.45 22.44
C ARG A 105 9.70 9.90 21.79
N ARG A 106 9.55 10.05 20.46
CA ARG A 106 8.40 9.47 19.76
C ARG A 106 8.39 7.94 19.92
N GLU A 107 9.53 7.28 19.82
CA GLU A 107 9.56 5.82 19.94
C GLU A 107 9.37 5.32 21.38
N LEU A 108 9.73 6.11 22.39
CA LEU A 108 9.59 5.74 23.81
C LEU A 108 8.26 6.18 24.45
N GLU A 109 7.73 7.34 24.07
CA GLU A 109 6.57 7.98 24.70
C GLU A 109 5.37 8.11 23.75
N GLY A 110 5.54 7.79 22.46
CA GLY A 110 4.51 8.02 21.43
C GLY A 110 3.42 6.95 21.36
N TYR A 111 3.55 5.87 22.13
CA TYR A 111 2.61 4.74 22.12
C TYR A 111 1.83 4.68 23.43
N ASP A 112 0.52 4.40 23.32
CA ASP A 112 -0.34 4.27 24.49
C ASP A 112 0.01 2.98 25.26
N HIS A 113 0.54 3.13 26.47
CA HIS A 113 0.95 2.01 27.31
C HIS A 113 -0.19 1.03 27.58
N SER A 114 -1.45 1.49 27.68
CA SER A 114 -2.59 0.59 27.89
C SER A 114 -2.85 -0.29 26.68
N VAL A 115 -2.70 0.27 25.46
CA VAL A 115 -2.83 -0.49 24.21
C VAL A 115 -1.69 -1.47 24.04
N LEU A 116 -0.46 -1.08 24.41
CA LEU A 116 0.68 -2.00 24.37
C LEU A 116 0.49 -3.16 25.35
N GLN A 117 0.05 -2.86 26.58
CA GLN A 117 -0.20 -3.88 27.59
C GLN A 117 -1.32 -4.84 27.19
N ASP A 118 -2.42 -4.32 26.63
CA ASP A 118 -3.49 -5.15 26.10
C ASP A 118 -2.98 -6.15 25.05
N VAL A 119 -2.10 -5.72 24.14
CA VAL A 119 -1.49 -6.64 23.17
C VAL A 119 -0.62 -7.69 23.86
N ASP A 120 0.22 -7.29 24.82
CA ASP A 120 1.12 -8.20 25.54
C ASP A 120 0.34 -9.24 26.37
N ASP A 121 -0.78 -8.83 26.99
CA ASP A 121 -1.67 -9.70 27.77
C ASP A 121 -2.31 -10.81 26.90
N HIS A 122 -2.47 -10.58 25.60
CA HIS A 122 -3.01 -11.56 24.64
C HIS A 122 -1.93 -12.36 23.92
N THR A 123 -0.68 -12.38 24.41
CA THR A 123 0.41 -13.15 23.78
C THR A 123 0.14 -14.67 23.77
N ASP A 124 -0.70 -15.16 24.66
CA ASP A 124 -1.13 -16.56 24.69
C ASP A 124 -2.10 -16.94 23.54
N GLU A 125 -2.60 -15.95 22.79
CA GLU A 125 -3.39 -16.20 21.57
C GLU A 125 -2.53 -16.57 20.36
N LEU A 126 -1.22 -16.33 20.42
CA LEU A 126 -0.29 -16.75 19.37
C LEU A 126 -0.28 -18.27 19.27
N ASN A 127 -0.32 -18.79 18.04
CA ASN A 127 -0.14 -20.22 17.84
C ASN A 127 1.30 -20.67 18.16
N GLU A 128 1.54 -21.97 18.29
CA GLU A 128 2.85 -22.50 18.70
C GLU A 128 4.00 -22.03 17.78
N GLY A 129 3.75 -21.98 16.47
CA GLY A 129 4.75 -21.51 15.49
C GLY A 129 5.05 -20.02 15.61
N GLN A 130 4.01 -19.19 15.75
CA GLN A 130 4.14 -17.76 16.00
C GLN A 130 4.84 -17.48 17.34
N ARG A 131 4.47 -18.21 18.40
CA ARG A 131 5.05 -18.08 19.74
C ARG A 131 6.54 -18.45 19.73
N ALA A 132 6.92 -19.52 19.05
CA ALA A 132 8.33 -19.90 18.92
C ALA A 132 9.18 -18.82 18.23
N ILE A 133 8.64 -18.16 17.21
CA ILE A 133 9.33 -17.05 16.51
C ILE A 133 9.37 -15.80 17.39
N TYR A 134 8.28 -15.49 18.08
CA TYR A 134 8.19 -14.40 19.05
C TYR A 134 9.25 -14.54 20.14
N ASP A 135 9.31 -15.69 20.81
CA ASP A 135 10.26 -15.97 21.88
C ASP A 135 11.71 -15.93 21.37
N LEU A 136 11.96 -16.45 20.16
CA LEU A 136 13.27 -16.42 19.51
C LEU A 136 13.76 -14.99 19.26
N ILE A 137 12.91 -14.14 18.67
CA ILE A 137 13.26 -12.75 18.34
C ILE A 137 13.44 -11.94 19.62
N LEU A 138 12.57 -12.08 20.61
CA LEU A 138 12.74 -11.39 21.89
C LEU A 138 14.01 -11.84 22.62
N GLY A 139 14.33 -13.13 22.57
CA GLY A 139 15.59 -13.66 23.09
C GLY A 139 16.80 -12.92 22.51
N ALA A 140 16.84 -12.75 21.18
CA ALA A 140 17.91 -12.01 20.49
C ALA A 140 17.92 -10.51 20.83
N VAL A 141 16.75 -9.87 20.97
CA VAL A 141 16.66 -8.46 21.37
C VAL A 141 17.13 -8.23 22.82
N HIS A 142 16.88 -9.18 23.73
CA HIS A 142 17.30 -9.08 25.12
C HIS A 142 18.76 -9.47 25.32
N ASN A 143 19.27 -10.44 24.56
CA ASN A 143 20.63 -10.94 24.64
C ASN A 143 21.25 -11.04 23.24
N PRO A 144 21.64 -9.90 22.63
CA PRO A 144 22.19 -9.89 21.29
C PRO A 144 23.51 -10.66 21.24
N GLN A 145 23.60 -11.62 20.33
CA GLN A 145 24.77 -12.46 20.08
C GLN A 145 25.34 -12.14 18.71
N ARG A 146 26.64 -12.32 18.52
CA ARG A 146 27.25 -12.10 17.21
C ARG A 146 26.69 -13.10 16.20
N ASP A 147 26.37 -12.64 15.00
CA ASP A 147 25.84 -13.45 13.89
C ASP A 147 24.47 -14.16 14.12
N GLU A 148 23.78 -13.92 15.24
CA GLU A 148 22.50 -14.57 15.57
C GLU A 148 21.30 -13.59 15.63
N ASN A 149 21.48 -12.34 15.19
CA ASN A 149 20.47 -11.29 15.33
C ASN A 149 19.69 -10.97 14.04
N LEU A 150 19.89 -11.75 12.98
CA LEU A 150 19.24 -11.53 11.68
C LEU A 150 18.25 -12.64 11.35
N PHE A 151 16.98 -12.27 11.16
CA PHE A 151 15.90 -13.22 10.89
C PHE A 151 15.14 -12.85 9.62
N PHE A 152 14.81 -13.84 8.80
CA PHE A 152 13.81 -13.70 7.74
C PHE A 152 12.60 -14.57 8.07
N ILE A 153 11.44 -13.93 8.25
CA ILE A 153 10.17 -14.62 8.48
C ILE A 153 9.47 -14.81 7.13
N ASP A 154 9.38 -16.06 6.68
CA ASP A 154 8.59 -16.48 5.53
C ASP A 154 7.14 -16.70 5.97
N GLU A 155 6.27 -15.80 5.51
CA GLU A 155 4.89 -15.70 6.00
C GLU A 155 3.90 -15.68 4.82
N PRO A 156 3.40 -16.85 4.38
CA PRO A 156 2.35 -16.91 3.38
C PRO A 156 1.09 -16.16 3.81
N GLY A 157 0.28 -15.75 2.83
CA GLY A 157 -0.96 -15.02 3.08
C GLY A 157 -1.90 -15.76 4.05
N GLY A 158 -2.33 -15.07 5.11
CA GLY A 158 -3.31 -15.60 6.09
C GLY A 158 -2.71 -16.27 7.33
N THR A 159 -1.39 -16.26 7.50
CA THR A 159 -0.68 -16.87 8.64
C THR A 159 -0.61 -16.00 9.90
N GLY A 160 -1.22 -14.81 9.89
CA GLY A 160 -1.25 -13.91 11.04
C GLY A 160 -0.01 -13.03 11.22
N LYS A 161 0.78 -12.83 10.17
CA LYS A 161 1.94 -11.90 10.10
C LYS A 161 1.78 -10.60 10.89
N SER A 162 0.75 -9.81 10.57
CA SER A 162 0.53 -8.53 11.23
C SER A 162 0.29 -8.68 12.75
N THR A 163 -0.36 -9.76 13.17
CA THR A 163 -0.54 -10.07 14.60
C THR A 163 0.81 -10.37 15.23
N LEU A 164 1.60 -11.29 14.68
CA LEU A 164 2.93 -11.64 15.20
C LEU A 164 3.83 -10.40 15.35
N LEU A 165 3.96 -9.59 14.29
CA LEU A 165 4.77 -8.37 14.34
C LEU A 165 4.24 -7.38 15.39
N LYS A 166 2.92 -7.26 15.56
CA LYS A 166 2.29 -6.39 16.57
C LYS A 166 2.70 -6.80 17.99
N HIS A 167 2.68 -8.10 18.32
CA HIS A 167 3.12 -8.59 19.63
C HIS A 167 4.62 -8.32 19.86
N ILE A 168 5.47 -8.58 18.85
CA ILE A 168 6.92 -8.31 18.96
C ILE A 168 7.16 -6.82 19.24
N PHE A 169 6.50 -5.91 18.50
CA PHE A 169 6.65 -4.47 18.74
C PHE A 169 6.17 -4.07 20.14
N ALA A 170 5.02 -4.58 20.58
CA ALA A 170 4.45 -4.23 21.88
C ALA A 170 5.38 -4.64 23.02
N SER A 171 5.87 -5.87 23.01
CA SER A 171 6.74 -6.39 24.07
C SER A 171 8.08 -5.66 24.14
N VAL A 172 8.74 -5.41 22.99
CA VAL A 172 9.99 -4.65 22.97
C VAL A 172 9.79 -3.22 23.49
N ARG A 173 8.70 -2.56 23.10
CA ARG A 173 8.40 -1.19 23.55
C ARG A 173 8.03 -1.12 25.03
N LEU A 174 7.29 -2.08 25.56
CA LEU A 174 6.99 -2.19 27.00
C LEU A 174 8.27 -2.38 27.83
N SER A 175 9.28 -3.03 27.26
CA SER A 175 10.60 -3.15 27.91
C SER A 175 11.42 -1.85 27.92
N GLY A 176 10.86 -0.73 27.43
CA GLY A 176 11.52 0.58 27.35
C GLY A 176 12.57 0.68 26.25
N LYS A 177 12.60 -0.27 25.31
CA LYS A 177 13.53 -0.31 24.18
C LYS A 177 12.90 0.27 22.91
N ILE A 178 13.75 0.76 22.00
CA ILE A 178 13.31 1.30 20.72
C ILE A 178 13.21 0.18 19.68
N ALA A 179 12.02 0.01 19.11
CA ALA A 179 11.75 -0.87 17.98
C ALA A 179 11.29 -0.07 16.76
N ILE A 180 12.12 -0.05 15.71
CA ILE A 180 11.87 0.70 14.48
C ILE A 180 11.04 -0.16 13.52
N ALA A 181 9.85 0.33 13.19
CA ALA A 181 8.93 -0.30 12.26
C ALA A 181 9.07 0.30 10.86
N VAL A 182 9.52 -0.49 9.88
CA VAL A 182 9.59 -0.05 8.49
C VAL A 182 8.89 -1.04 7.54
N ALA A 183 8.46 -0.54 6.39
CA ALA A 183 7.97 -1.37 5.30
C ALA A 183 8.47 -0.91 3.93
N SER A 184 8.44 -1.80 2.95
CA SER A 184 8.85 -1.52 1.57
C SER A 184 7.90 -0.56 0.84
N SER A 185 6.61 -0.54 1.20
CA SER A 185 5.60 0.36 0.62
C SER A 185 4.90 1.20 1.68
N GLY A 186 4.36 2.35 1.28
CA GLY A 186 3.60 3.23 2.20
C GLY A 186 2.36 2.55 2.77
N ILE A 187 1.71 1.71 1.97
CA ILE A 187 0.53 0.96 2.38
C ILE A 187 0.89 -0.10 3.43
N ALA A 188 1.96 -0.84 3.23
CA ALA A 188 2.41 -1.85 4.19
C ALA A 188 2.89 -1.23 5.51
N ALA A 189 3.43 -0.01 5.45
CA ALA A 189 3.88 0.72 6.64
C ALA A 189 2.71 1.02 7.59
N LEU A 190 1.51 1.28 7.06
CA LEU A 190 0.33 1.58 7.89
C LEU A 190 -0.14 0.46 8.77
N LEU A 191 0.10 -0.77 8.32
CA LEU A 191 -0.33 -1.96 9.03
C LEU A 191 0.63 -2.28 10.17
N LEU A 192 1.73 -1.54 10.32
CA LEU A 192 2.68 -1.67 11.41
C LEU A 192 2.46 -0.55 12.44
N MET A 193 2.57 -0.91 13.71
CA MET A 193 2.46 0.04 14.82
C MET A 193 3.60 1.07 14.77
N GLY A 194 3.30 2.30 14.36
CA GLY A 194 4.30 3.36 14.14
C GLY A 194 5.11 3.21 12.84
N GLY A 195 4.62 2.42 11.89
CA GLY A 195 5.33 2.09 10.67
C GLY A 195 5.57 3.27 9.72
N ARG A 196 6.72 3.23 9.06
CA ARG A 196 7.12 4.17 8.02
C ARG A 196 7.70 3.44 6.83
N THR A 197 7.85 4.11 5.69
CA THR A 197 8.59 3.48 4.58
C THR A 197 10.07 3.40 4.93
N ALA A 198 10.74 2.33 4.51
CA ALA A 198 12.18 2.19 4.70
C ALA A 198 12.96 3.35 4.06
N HIS A 199 12.54 3.77 2.86
CA HIS A 199 13.11 4.92 2.17
C HIS A 199 13.11 6.21 3.02
N SER A 200 11.98 6.54 3.64
CA SER A 200 11.88 7.75 4.48
C SER A 200 12.55 7.60 5.84
N THR A 201 12.68 6.38 6.36
CA THR A 201 13.25 6.13 7.68
C THR A 201 14.77 6.15 7.65
N PHE A 202 15.37 5.53 6.62
CA PHE A 202 16.82 5.45 6.47
C PHE A 202 17.40 6.53 5.54
N ASN A 203 16.58 7.32 4.85
CA ASN A 203 17.03 8.20 3.76
C ASN A 203 17.74 7.41 2.65
N ILE A 204 17.09 6.33 2.19
CA ILE A 204 17.59 5.49 1.10
C ILE A 204 17.52 6.29 -0.21
N PRO A 205 18.62 6.39 -0.98
CA PRO A 205 18.59 7.02 -2.30
C PRO A 205 17.58 6.35 -3.24
N LEU A 206 16.92 7.13 -4.10
CA LEU A 206 16.00 6.59 -5.11
C LEU A 206 16.74 5.84 -6.23
N LYS A 207 17.99 6.22 -6.52
CA LYS A 207 18.87 5.51 -7.43
C LYS A 207 19.85 4.71 -6.60
N LEU A 208 19.76 3.38 -6.71
CA LEU A 208 20.56 2.44 -5.95
C LEU A 208 21.55 1.70 -6.85
N ASP A 209 22.74 1.49 -6.32
CA ASP A 209 23.80 0.67 -6.85
C ASP A 209 24.55 -0.03 -5.71
N GLU A 210 25.50 -0.90 -6.07
CA GLU A 210 26.35 -1.66 -5.14
C GLU A 210 27.12 -0.78 -4.13
N LYS A 211 27.33 0.51 -4.44
CA LYS A 211 28.12 1.45 -3.63
C LYS A 211 27.27 2.45 -2.86
N SER A 212 25.96 2.40 -3.04
CA SER A 212 25.03 3.36 -2.47
C SER A 212 25.07 3.31 -0.94
N GLY A 213 24.96 4.47 -0.31
CA GLY A 213 24.82 4.60 1.13
C GLY A 213 23.58 5.41 1.45
N CYS A 214 23.05 5.23 2.65
CA CYS A 214 21.98 6.05 3.18
C CYS A 214 22.52 7.40 3.68
N SER A 215 21.77 8.48 3.44
CA SER A 215 22.14 9.84 3.86
C SER A 215 21.90 10.07 5.35
N ILE A 216 22.67 9.39 6.20
CA ILE A 216 22.61 9.46 7.67
C ILE A 216 23.89 10.12 8.18
N TYR A 217 23.80 11.39 8.56
CA TYR A 217 24.97 12.15 9.04
C TYR A 217 25.39 11.77 10.46
N LYS A 218 26.70 11.75 10.73
CA LYS A 218 27.30 11.35 12.03
C LYS A 218 26.92 12.23 13.24
N GLN A 219 26.36 13.40 13.02
CA GLN A 219 25.87 14.31 14.08
C GLN A 219 24.34 14.46 14.09
N SER A 220 23.62 13.64 13.30
CA SER A 220 22.17 13.73 13.19
C SER A 220 21.44 13.14 14.40
N LYS A 221 20.21 13.63 14.64
CA LYS A 221 19.25 13.00 15.56
C LYS A 221 18.93 11.56 15.13
N LEU A 222 18.96 11.28 13.83
CA LEU A 222 18.69 9.98 13.26
C LEU A 222 19.75 8.94 13.64
N LYS A 223 21.04 9.32 13.63
CA LYS A 223 22.11 8.46 14.19
C LYS A 223 21.80 8.05 15.62
N LYS A 224 21.50 9.02 16.49
CA LYS A 224 21.23 8.73 17.91
C LYS A 224 20.03 7.78 18.06
N LEU A 225 19.01 7.91 17.21
CA LEU A 225 17.89 6.97 17.18
C LEU A 225 18.38 5.54 16.88
N PHE A 226 19.20 5.36 15.83
CA PHE A 226 19.72 4.04 15.48
C PHE A 226 20.68 3.47 16.53
N GLN A 227 21.43 4.31 17.25
CA GLN A 227 22.27 3.87 18.37
C GLN A 227 21.47 3.29 19.54
N GLU A 228 20.27 3.83 19.79
CA GLU A 228 19.37 3.38 20.86
C GLU A 228 18.40 2.28 20.40
N ALA A 229 18.33 2.02 19.09
CA ALA A 229 17.44 1.01 18.52
C ALA A 229 17.92 -0.40 18.86
N SER A 230 17.05 -1.18 19.49
CA SER A 230 17.33 -2.59 19.81
C SER A 230 16.79 -3.55 18.75
N LEU A 231 15.82 -3.11 17.95
CA LEU A 231 15.14 -3.91 16.94
C LEU A 231 14.76 -3.06 15.73
N ILE A 232 14.99 -3.60 14.53
CA ILE A 232 14.45 -3.10 13.26
C ILE A 232 13.62 -4.22 12.63
N ILE A 233 12.33 -3.96 12.37
CA ILE A 233 11.51 -4.88 11.58
C ILE A 233 11.20 -4.23 10.24
N TRP A 234 11.50 -4.94 9.16
CA TRP A 234 11.20 -4.52 7.79
C TRP A 234 10.17 -5.44 7.14
N ASN A 235 8.95 -4.91 7.00
CA ASN A 235 7.83 -5.60 6.39
C ASN A 235 7.79 -5.49 4.86
N GLU A 236 7.35 -6.55 4.20
CA GLU A 236 7.32 -6.73 2.75
C GLU A 236 8.70 -6.62 2.10
N ALA A 237 9.71 -7.16 2.78
CA ALA A 237 11.11 -7.10 2.33
C ALA A 237 11.33 -7.62 0.88
N PRO A 238 10.66 -8.71 0.40
CA PRO A 238 10.86 -9.22 -0.96
C PRO A 238 10.57 -8.23 -2.09
N MET A 239 9.76 -7.19 -1.85
CA MET A 239 9.44 -6.18 -2.86
C MET A 239 10.57 -5.14 -3.06
N THR A 240 11.57 -5.11 -2.18
CA THR A 240 12.64 -4.11 -2.23
C THR A 240 13.88 -4.66 -2.91
N HIS A 241 14.51 -3.83 -3.75
CA HIS A 241 15.78 -4.15 -4.40
C HIS A 241 16.87 -4.43 -3.36
N HIS A 242 17.67 -5.47 -3.58
CA HIS A 242 18.65 -5.96 -2.61
C HIS A 242 19.67 -4.89 -2.17
N HIS A 243 20.16 -4.05 -3.10
CA HIS A 243 20.99 -2.87 -2.79
C HIS A 243 20.44 -1.92 -1.72
N ALA A 244 19.12 -1.84 -1.52
CA ALA A 244 18.57 -1.01 -0.45
C ALA A 244 18.97 -1.55 0.94
N PHE A 245 18.92 -2.87 1.12
CA PHE A 245 19.33 -3.52 2.35
C PHE A 245 20.83 -3.38 2.58
N GLU A 246 21.62 -3.51 1.52
CA GLU A 246 23.07 -3.35 1.58
C GLU A 246 23.49 -1.91 1.86
N ALA A 247 22.77 -0.93 1.29
CA ALA A 247 22.99 0.48 1.59
C ALA A 247 22.66 0.81 3.06
N VAL A 248 21.60 0.22 3.60
CA VAL A 248 21.25 0.35 5.03
C VAL A 248 22.29 -0.33 5.91
N ASP A 249 22.71 -1.55 5.57
CA ASP A 249 23.79 -2.29 6.26
C ASP A 249 25.07 -1.45 6.35
N ARG A 250 25.60 -1.01 5.19
CA ARG A 250 26.80 -0.15 5.13
C ARG A 250 26.67 1.09 6.00
N SER A 251 25.53 1.77 5.93
CA SER A 251 25.32 3.00 6.69
C SER A 251 25.17 2.75 8.19
N LEU A 252 24.52 1.68 8.62
CA LEU A 252 24.41 1.36 10.04
C LEU A 252 25.76 0.93 10.62
N ARG A 253 26.57 0.17 9.89
CA ARG A 253 27.95 -0.16 10.29
C ARG A 253 28.79 1.08 10.55
N ASP A 254 28.80 2.05 9.62
CA ASP A 254 29.55 3.31 9.79
C ASP A 254 28.98 4.19 10.92
N VAL A 255 27.65 4.30 11.02
CA VAL A 255 27.00 5.17 12.00
C VAL A 255 27.13 4.64 13.43
N LEU A 256 27.11 3.32 13.59
CA LEU A 256 27.26 2.63 14.87
C LEU A 256 28.73 2.34 15.21
N ASN A 257 29.67 2.58 14.27
CA ASN A 257 31.08 2.21 14.36
C ASN A 257 31.29 0.71 14.66
N ASN A 258 30.54 -0.13 13.94
CA ASN A 258 30.65 -1.58 14.01
C ASN A 258 30.68 -2.15 12.58
N ASP A 259 31.86 -2.22 11.99
CA ASP A 259 32.06 -2.71 10.62
C ASP A 259 32.02 -4.25 10.50
N GLU A 260 32.20 -4.92 11.63
CA GLU A 260 32.32 -6.37 11.75
C GLU A 260 30.98 -7.08 11.63
N ASP A 261 29.93 -6.52 12.25
CA ASP A 261 28.63 -7.15 12.31
C ASP A 261 27.66 -6.54 11.30
N PRO A 262 26.87 -7.37 10.58
CA PRO A 262 25.78 -6.87 9.76
C PRO A 262 24.85 -5.91 10.51
N PHE A 263 24.43 -4.85 9.83
CA PHE A 263 23.61 -3.75 10.32
C PHE A 263 24.17 -3.09 11.59
N GLY A 264 25.49 -3.16 11.79
CA GLY A 264 26.18 -2.64 12.98
C GLY A 264 25.82 -3.39 14.27
N GLY A 265 25.35 -4.65 14.15
CA GLY A 265 25.01 -5.52 15.27
C GLY A 265 23.56 -5.39 15.77
N THR A 266 22.77 -4.48 15.20
CA THR A 266 21.35 -4.34 15.54
C THR A 266 20.55 -5.58 15.13
N THR A 267 19.58 -5.99 15.96
CA THR A 267 18.66 -7.07 15.60
C THR A 267 17.75 -6.64 14.45
N VAL A 268 17.80 -7.36 13.33
CA VAL A 268 16.98 -7.07 12.14
C VAL A 268 16.11 -8.26 11.80
N VAL A 269 14.82 -7.99 11.67
CA VAL A 269 13.80 -8.96 11.26
C VAL A 269 13.22 -8.50 9.93
N LEU A 270 13.48 -9.25 8.86
CA LEU A 270 12.83 -9.08 7.57
C LEU A 270 11.61 -9.99 7.52
N SER A 271 10.48 -9.47 7.06
CA SER A 271 9.26 -10.26 6.91
C SER A 271 8.63 -10.09 5.54
N GLY A 272 8.10 -11.16 4.99
CA GLY A 272 7.55 -11.14 3.64
C GLY A 272 7.30 -12.50 3.05
N ASP A 273 6.86 -12.48 1.79
CA ASP A 273 6.54 -13.68 1.04
C ASP A 273 7.14 -13.57 -0.38
N PHE A 274 8.11 -14.43 -0.70
CA PHE A 274 8.73 -14.47 -2.03
C PHE A 274 7.80 -15.02 -3.12
N ARG A 275 6.64 -15.58 -2.75
CA ARG A 275 5.57 -15.96 -3.71
C ARG A 275 4.76 -14.75 -4.19
N GLN A 276 5.01 -13.57 -3.61
CA GLN A 276 4.39 -12.30 -4.02
C GLN A 276 5.28 -11.55 -5.02
N ILE A 277 5.07 -10.23 -5.13
CA ILE A 277 5.72 -9.38 -6.11
C ILE A 277 7.21 -9.20 -5.76
N LEU A 278 8.06 -9.45 -6.73
CA LEU A 278 9.51 -9.21 -6.66
C LEU A 278 9.84 -7.72 -6.91
N PRO A 279 11.07 -7.26 -6.68
CA PRO A 279 11.42 -5.86 -6.90
C PRO A 279 11.20 -5.46 -8.37
N VAL A 280 10.67 -4.26 -8.58
CA VAL A 280 10.39 -3.78 -9.93
C VAL A 280 11.66 -3.25 -10.58
N VAL A 281 12.07 -3.93 -11.65
CA VAL A 281 13.17 -3.51 -12.51
C VAL A 281 12.58 -2.98 -13.81
N VAL A 282 12.63 -1.66 -14.00
CA VAL A 282 12.04 -1.00 -15.17
C VAL A 282 12.71 -1.51 -16.45
N ARG A 283 11.92 -2.08 -17.37
CA ARG A 283 12.39 -2.73 -18.61
C ARG A 283 13.38 -3.89 -18.37
N GLY A 284 13.38 -4.44 -17.15
CA GLY A 284 14.20 -5.57 -16.79
C GLY A 284 13.72 -6.88 -17.42
N THR A 285 14.67 -7.75 -17.70
CA THR A 285 14.47 -9.16 -18.01
C THR A 285 14.16 -9.94 -16.72
N PRO A 286 13.56 -11.15 -16.82
CA PRO A 286 13.36 -12.00 -15.65
C PRO A 286 14.64 -12.28 -14.85
N ALA A 287 15.79 -12.39 -15.54
CA ALA A 287 17.08 -12.58 -14.89
C ALA A 287 17.49 -11.36 -14.05
N GLU A 288 17.32 -10.15 -14.59
CA GLU A 288 17.60 -8.89 -13.85
C GLU A 288 16.65 -8.71 -12.67
N THR A 289 15.37 -9.10 -12.80
CA THR A 289 14.44 -9.12 -11.66
C THR A 289 14.90 -10.09 -10.56
N ILE A 290 15.32 -11.30 -10.93
CA ILE A 290 15.86 -12.27 -9.95
C ILE A 290 17.13 -11.74 -9.29
N ASP A 291 18.04 -11.14 -10.06
CA ASP A 291 19.26 -10.52 -9.55
C ASP A 291 18.96 -9.38 -8.57
N SER A 292 17.90 -8.60 -8.82
CA SER A 292 17.44 -7.55 -7.90
C SER A 292 16.89 -8.05 -6.56
N CYS A 293 16.54 -9.34 -6.44
CA CYS A 293 15.90 -9.89 -5.24
C CYS A 293 16.85 -10.00 -4.06
N LEU A 294 16.32 -9.88 -2.84
CA LEU A 294 17.07 -10.03 -1.59
C LEU A 294 17.93 -11.31 -1.52
N LYS A 295 17.46 -12.43 -2.10
CA LYS A 295 18.19 -13.71 -2.13
C LYS A 295 19.53 -13.64 -2.87
N SER A 296 19.71 -12.65 -3.73
CA SER A 296 20.95 -12.41 -4.49
C SER A 296 21.97 -11.56 -3.72
N SER A 297 21.56 -10.94 -2.60
CA SER A 297 22.48 -10.17 -1.74
C SER A 297 23.44 -11.07 -0.98
N HIS A 298 24.66 -10.57 -0.76
CA HIS A 298 25.61 -11.17 0.17
C HIS A 298 25.07 -11.24 1.62
N LEU A 299 24.09 -10.40 1.98
CA LEU A 299 23.48 -10.42 3.32
C LEU A 299 22.60 -11.64 3.55
N TRP A 300 22.07 -12.27 2.49
CA TRP A 300 21.09 -13.33 2.60
C TRP A 300 21.58 -14.54 3.40
N SER A 301 22.86 -14.89 3.31
CA SER A 301 23.46 -15.99 4.06
C SER A 301 23.52 -15.76 5.58
N HIS A 302 23.40 -14.51 6.03
CA HIS A 302 23.38 -14.18 7.45
C HIS A 302 21.97 -14.26 8.06
N PHE A 303 20.91 -14.27 7.23
CA PHE A 303 19.54 -14.33 7.73
C PHE A 303 19.14 -15.76 8.08
N ARG A 304 18.80 -15.98 9.35
CA ARG A 304 18.14 -17.21 9.79
C ARG A 304 16.69 -17.20 9.30
N GLN A 305 16.35 -18.16 8.45
CA GLN A 305 14.99 -18.31 7.93
C GLN A 305 14.10 -19.02 8.96
N VAL A 306 12.94 -18.44 9.23
CA VAL A 306 11.88 -19.00 10.08
C VAL A 306 10.57 -18.95 9.31
N TYR A 307 9.69 -19.94 9.55
CA TYR A 307 8.50 -20.15 8.74
C TYR A 307 7.25 -20.14 9.61
N VAL A 308 6.23 -19.39 9.21
CA VAL A 308 4.89 -19.46 9.81
C VAL A 308 3.99 -20.24 8.85
N THR A 309 3.64 -21.47 9.20
CA THR A 309 2.92 -22.37 8.29
C THR A 309 1.43 -22.47 8.59
N GLU A 310 1.00 -22.16 9.81
CA GLU A 310 -0.39 -22.32 10.22
C GLU A 310 -1.27 -21.18 9.66
N ASN A 311 -2.30 -21.55 8.89
CA ASN A 311 -3.24 -20.59 8.33
C ASN A 311 -4.31 -20.22 9.36
N MET A 312 -4.25 -18.99 9.85
CA MET A 312 -5.16 -18.50 10.89
C MET A 312 -6.59 -18.33 10.40
N ARG A 313 -6.82 -18.14 9.09
CA ARG A 313 -8.19 -18.05 8.52
C ARG A 313 -8.90 -19.39 8.58
N VAL A 314 -8.16 -20.48 8.34
CA VAL A 314 -8.69 -21.84 8.45
C VAL A 314 -9.03 -22.16 9.91
N ARG A 315 -8.16 -21.75 10.85
CA ARG A 315 -8.39 -21.95 12.29
C ARG A 315 -9.55 -21.13 12.84
N ALA A 316 -9.74 -19.91 12.34
CA ALA A 316 -10.84 -19.03 12.75
C ALA A 316 -12.18 -19.37 12.09
N ALA A 317 -12.24 -20.39 11.22
CA ALA A 317 -13.45 -20.76 10.50
C ALA A 317 -14.56 -21.24 11.46
N HIS A 318 -15.79 -20.79 11.22
CA HIS A 318 -16.94 -21.09 12.08
C HIS A 318 -17.51 -22.50 11.92
N SER A 319 -17.12 -23.21 10.85
CA SER A 319 -17.59 -24.56 10.56
C SER A 319 -16.49 -25.40 9.92
N ALA A 320 -16.60 -26.73 10.04
CA ALA A 320 -15.65 -27.66 9.42
C ALA A 320 -15.67 -27.58 7.88
N GLU A 321 -16.83 -27.29 7.28
CA GLU A 321 -16.98 -27.13 5.83
C GLU A 321 -16.25 -25.87 5.35
N THR A 322 -16.49 -24.73 5.99
CA THR A 322 -15.80 -23.47 5.68
C THR A 322 -14.29 -23.59 5.90
N ALA A 323 -13.86 -24.30 6.95
CA ALA A 323 -12.45 -24.56 7.20
C ALA A 323 -11.81 -25.36 6.05
N ALA A 324 -12.51 -26.40 5.57
CA ALA A 324 -12.04 -27.23 4.46
C ALA A 324 -11.94 -26.44 3.14
N GLU A 325 -12.92 -25.58 2.85
CA GLU A 325 -12.90 -24.69 1.69
C GLU A 325 -11.75 -23.69 1.74
N LEU A 326 -11.56 -23.02 2.88
CA LEU A 326 -10.45 -22.09 3.09
C LEU A 326 -9.09 -22.78 3.01
N ALA A 327 -8.97 -24.00 3.53
CA ALA A 327 -7.76 -24.79 3.44
C ALA A 327 -7.45 -25.18 1.99
N ALA A 328 -8.45 -25.65 1.24
CA ALA A 328 -8.30 -25.97 -0.18
C ALA A 328 -7.91 -24.74 -1.01
N PHE A 329 -8.52 -23.59 -0.74
CA PHE A 329 -8.16 -22.34 -1.41
C PHE A 329 -6.76 -21.86 -1.03
N SER A 330 -6.36 -21.97 0.24
CA SER A 330 -5.00 -21.64 0.69
C SER A 330 -3.95 -22.52 0.01
N GLU A 331 -4.19 -23.83 -0.09
CA GLU A 331 -3.28 -24.75 -0.78
C GLU A 331 -3.21 -24.44 -2.28
N PHE A 332 -4.33 -24.10 -2.91
CA PHE A 332 -4.32 -23.62 -4.29
C PHE A 332 -3.43 -22.39 -4.47
N LEU A 333 -3.54 -21.38 -3.60
CA LEU A 333 -2.69 -20.19 -3.66
C LEU A 333 -1.20 -20.51 -3.50
N LEU A 334 -0.87 -21.43 -2.58
CA LEU A 334 0.50 -21.91 -2.40
C LEU A 334 1.03 -22.63 -3.64
N GLN A 335 0.23 -23.51 -4.23
CA GLN A 335 0.60 -24.21 -5.46
C GLN A 335 0.85 -23.24 -6.61
N VAL A 336 0.07 -22.17 -6.72
CA VAL A 336 0.30 -21.14 -7.72
C VAL A 336 1.58 -20.37 -7.44
N GLY A 337 1.76 -19.87 -6.22
CA GLY A 337 2.94 -19.12 -5.83
C GLY A 337 4.26 -19.89 -5.93
N GLU A 338 4.21 -21.21 -5.72
CA GLU A 338 5.37 -22.11 -5.80
C GLU A 338 5.56 -22.70 -7.21
N GLY A 339 4.71 -22.37 -8.18
CA GLY A 339 4.76 -22.90 -9.54
C GLY A 339 4.46 -24.40 -9.63
N ARG A 340 3.73 -24.96 -8.66
CA ARG A 340 3.29 -26.37 -8.60
C ARG A 340 1.91 -26.62 -9.22
N HIS A 341 1.13 -25.57 -9.49
CA HIS A 341 -0.24 -25.70 -10.01
C HIS A 341 -0.30 -26.22 -11.45
N GLU A 342 -1.46 -26.78 -11.85
CA GLU A 342 -1.69 -27.29 -13.21
C GLU A 342 -1.57 -26.19 -14.28
N VAL A 343 -0.66 -26.41 -15.24
CA VAL A 343 -0.52 -25.57 -16.43
C VAL A 343 -1.37 -26.09 -17.60
N ASN A 344 -1.77 -25.18 -18.47
CA ASN A 344 -2.48 -25.51 -19.69
C ASN A 344 -1.52 -26.13 -20.72
N ARG A 345 -1.59 -27.47 -20.86
CA ARG A 345 -0.74 -28.24 -21.77
C ARG A 345 -0.83 -27.81 -23.25
N GLN A 346 -1.94 -27.20 -23.66
CA GLN A 346 -2.13 -26.76 -25.05
C GLN A 346 -1.46 -25.41 -25.32
N LEU A 347 -1.52 -24.48 -24.36
CA LEU A 347 -0.95 -23.13 -24.50
C LEU A 347 0.52 -23.06 -24.12
N GLY A 348 0.98 -23.95 -23.23
CA GLY A 348 2.38 -24.04 -22.81
C GLY A 348 2.57 -23.95 -21.30
N ARG A 349 3.83 -23.91 -20.86
CA ARG A 349 4.19 -23.90 -19.44
C ARG A 349 3.94 -22.56 -18.75
N ASP A 350 3.81 -21.49 -19.52
CA ASP A 350 3.60 -20.13 -19.00
C ASP A 350 2.11 -19.82 -18.74
N TYR A 351 1.21 -20.78 -19.03
CA TYR A 351 -0.23 -20.58 -18.93
C TYR A 351 -0.80 -21.43 -17.81
N MET A 352 -1.34 -20.79 -16.78
CA MET A 352 -2.03 -21.44 -15.68
C MET A 352 -3.47 -21.78 -16.06
N LYS A 353 -4.00 -22.90 -15.54
CA LYS A 353 -5.43 -23.22 -15.64
C LYS A 353 -6.18 -22.72 -14.40
N LEU A 354 -7.09 -21.77 -14.59
CA LEU A 354 -7.97 -21.30 -13.53
C LEU A 354 -9.14 -22.28 -13.26
N PRO A 355 -9.52 -22.47 -11.99
CA PRO A 355 -10.77 -23.15 -11.62
C PRO A 355 -11.99 -22.43 -12.21
N ARG A 356 -12.98 -23.19 -12.70
CA ARG A 356 -14.22 -22.62 -13.27
C ARG A 356 -14.99 -21.75 -12.28
N SER A 357 -14.92 -22.05 -10.98
CA SER A 357 -15.56 -21.25 -9.92
C SER A 357 -14.97 -19.83 -9.77
N MET A 358 -13.82 -19.55 -10.39
CA MET A 358 -13.18 -18.23 -10.39
C MET A 358 -13.46 -17.44 -11.68
N LEU A 359 -14.26 -17.99 -12.59
CA LEU A 359 -14.57 -17.37 -13.87
C LEU A 359 -15.99 -16.79 -13.85
N ILE A 360 -16.15 -15.67 -14.54
CA ILE A 360 -17.46 -15.10 -14.88
C ILE A 360 -17.71 -15.47 -16.34
N ASP A 361 -18.88 -16.06 -16.61
CA ASP A 361 -19.25 -16.45 -17.97
C ASP A 361 -19.37 -15.21 -18.87
N ASP A 362 -18.70 -15.28 -20.01
CA ASP A 362 -18.65 -14.21 -21.01
C ASP A 362 -19.19 -14.76 -22.34
N PRO A 363 -20.52 -14.93 -22.47
CA PRO A 363 -21.09 -15.51 -23.68
C PRO A 363 -20.81 -14.60 -24.88
N PRO A 364 -20.51 -15.17 -26.07
CA PRO A 364 -20.34 -14.37 -27.26
C PRO A 364 -21.63 -13.60 -27.53
N GLU A 365 -21.52 -12.28 -27.57
CA GLU A 365 -22.65 -11.42 -27.89
C GLU A 365 -23.07 -11.68 -29.34
N GLU A 366 -24.39 -11.75 -29.58
CA GLU A 366 -24.93 -11.67 -30.94
C GLU A 366 -24.39 -10.40 -31.58
N GLU A 367 -23.88 -10.51 -32.82
CA GLU A 367 -23.18 -9.48 -33.60
C GLU A 367 -23.48 -8.04 -33.14
N VAL A 368 -22.68 -7.54 -32.19
CA VAL A 368 -22.72 -6.14 -31.80
C VAL A 368 -22.01 -5.37 -32.91
N ASP A 369 -22.65 -4.33 -33.45
CA ASP A 369 -22.06 -3.46 -34.46
C ASP A 369 -20.65 -3.03 -34.00
N GLU A 370 -19.63 -3.45 -34.75
CA GLU A 370 -18.22 -3.27 -34.37
C GLU A 370 -17.83 -1.79 -34.19
N GLU A 371 -18.68 -0.85 -34.63
CA GLU A 371 -18.53 0.60 -34.43
C GLU A 371 -18.76 1.06 -32.98
N GLU A 372 -19.60 0.39 -32.18
CA GLU A 372 -19.88 0.78 -30.78
C GLU A 372 -18.74 0.40 -29.80
N VAL A 373 -17.92 -0.58 -30.17
CA VAL A 373 -16.79 -1.09 -29.36
C VAL A 373 -15.54 -0.20 -29.46
N ILE A 374 -15.47 0.69 -30.46
CA ILE A 374 -14.26 1.47 -30.82
C ILE A 374 -14.32 2.93 -30.32
N ALA A 375 -15.30 3.30 -29.48
CA ALA A 375 -15.26 4.62 -28.85
C ALA A 375 -14.07 4.72 -27.87
N PRO A 376 -13.23 5.77 -27.94
CA PRO A 376 -12.15 5.99 -26.98
C PRO A 376 -12.69 6.04 -25.54
N GLY A 377 -12.41 5.00 -24.75
CA GLY A 377 -12.88 4.89 -23.37
C GLY A 377 -14.05 3.93 -23.13
N ALA A 378 -14.57 3.25 -24.18
CA ALA A 378 -15.55 2.18 -24.01
C ALA A 378 -14.97 1.01 -23.20
N ILE A 379 -15.82 0.39 -22.38
CA ILE A 379 -15.50 -0.81 -21.62
C ILE A 379 -16.06 -2.00 -22.38
N SER A 380 -15.24 -3.04 -22.59
CA SER A 380 -15.69 -4.29 -23.18
C SER A 380 -16.82 -4.91 -22.37
N SER A 381 -17.77 -5.57 -23.02
CA SER A 381 -18.92 -6.17 -22.34
C SER A 381 -18.57 -7.16 -21.22
N GLY A 382 -17.49 -7.94 -21.36
CA GLY A 382 -17.00 -8.79 -20.27
C GLY A 382 -16.57 -8.03 -19.01
N LEU A 383 -15.96 -6.84 -19.17
CA LEU A 383 -15.64 -5.97 -18.04
C LEU A 383 -16.89 -5.31 -17.46
N GLN A 384 -17.89 -4.99 -18.29
CA GLN A 384 -19.17 -4.51 -17.81
C GLN A 384 -19.86 -5.56 -16.93
N ARG A 385 -19.87 -6.82 -17.37
CA ARG A 385 -20.36 -7.97 -16.58
C ARG A 385 -19.60 -8.13 -15.26
N LEU A 386 -18.28 -7.99 -15.28
CA LEU A 386 -17.47 -8.01 -14.04
C LEU A 386 -17.92 -6.90 -13.06
N ILE A 387 -18.15 -5.68 -13.55
CA ILE A 387 -18.65 -4.59 -12.71
C ILE A 387 -20.06 -4.91 -12.18
N ASP A 388 -20.94 -5.51 -12.99
CA ASP A 388 -22.29 -5.93 -12.56
C ASP A 388 -22.24 -6.96 -11.42
N VAL A 389 -21.34 -7.95 -11.53
CA VAL A 389 -21.18 -9.00 -10.52
C VAL A 389 -20.58 -8.45 -9.22
N VAL A 390 -19.59 -7.56 -9.31
CA VAL A 390 -18.92 -7.03 -8.13
C VAL A 390 -19.75 -5.93 -7.46
N TYR A 391 -20.43 -5.09 -8.24
CA TYR A 391 -21.19 -3.93 -7.76
C TYR A 391 -22.67 -3.93 -8.22
N PRO A 392 -23.46 -4.98 -7.88
CA PRO A 392 -24.85 -5.09 -8.35
C PRO A 392 -25.76 -4.01 -7.75
N ASP A 393 -25.55 -3.68 -6.48
CA ASP A 393 -26.43 -2.82 -5.67
C ASP A 393 -25.76 -1.48 -5.31
N VAL A 394 -24.90 -0.96 -6.18
CA VAL A 394 -24.03 0.21 -5.90
C VAL A 394 -24.80 1.46 -5.47
N ASN A 395 -26.07 1.58 -5.86
CA ASN A 395 -26.96 2.71 -5.54
C ASN A 395 -27.95 2.44 -4.40
N ASN A 396 -28.03 1.20 -3.90
CA ASN A 396 -28.94 0.86 -2.81
C ASN A 396 -28.32 1.30 -1.48
N GLN A 397 -28.77 2.41 -0.91
CA GLN A 397 -28.21 2.99 0.32
C GLN A 397 -28.27 2.05 1.54
N ALA A 398 -29.18 1.07 1.56
CA ALA A 398 -29.23 0.08 2.64
C ALA A 398 -28.12 -0.97 2.53
N ILE A 399 -27.59 -1.20 1.33
CA ILE A 399 -26.59 -2.23 1.03
C ILE A 399 -25.21 -1.60 0.81
N ALA A 400 -25.13 -0.52 0.03
CA ALA A 400 -23.92 0.23 -0.34
C ALA A 400 -23.35 1.07 0.83
N THR A 401 -23.08 0.38 1.94
CA THR A 401 -22.48 0.92 3.16
C THR A 401 -20.95 1.03 3.04
N ASP A 402 -20.30 1.63 4.03
CA ASP A 402 -18.82 1.64 4.12
C ASP A 402 -18.22 0.23 4.01
N GLU A 403 -18.90 -0.77 4.58
CA GLU A 403 -18.47 -2.16 4.57
C GLU A 403 -18.59 -2.81 3.19
N TYR A 404 -19.69 -2.51 2.49
CA TYR A 404 -19.90 -3.00 1.13
C TYR A 404 -18.75 -2.59 0.20
N PHE A 405 -18.37 -1.31 0.26
CA PHE A 405 -17.26 -0.77 -0.52
C PHE A 405 -15.90 -1.25 -0.01
N ALA A 406 -15.72 -1.40 1.30
CA ALA A 406 -14.47 -1.92 1.86
C ALA A 406 -14.18 -3.36 1.43
N ASN A 407 -15.22 -4.20 1.31
CA ASN A 407 -15.09 -5.63 1.03
C ASN A 407 -15.14 -6.01 -0.47
N ARG A 408 -15.25 -5.02 -1.37
CA ARG A 408 -15.35 -5.26 -2.83
C ARG A 408 -14.29 -4.49 -3.58
N THR A 409 -13.67 -5.14 -4.55
CA THR A 409 -12.53 -4.58 -5.27
C THR A 409 -12.35 -5.27 -6.61
N ILE A 410 -12.07 -4.50 -7.66
CA ILE A 410 -11.65 -4.98 -8.97
C ILE A 410 -10.15 -4.70 -9.14
N LEU A 411 -9.38 -5.76 -9.35
CA LEU A 411 -7.95 -5.68 -9.62
C LEU A 411 -7.67 -5.83 -11.11
N THR A 412 -6.68 -5.09 -11.61
CA THR A 412 -6.22 -5.18 -13.00
C THR A 412 -4.74 -4.82 -13.09
N THR A 413 -4.11 -5.22 -14.18
CA THR A 413 -2.64 -5.17 -14.35
C THR A 413 -2.10 -3.78 -14.67
N THR A 414 -2.93 -2.86 -15.19
CA THR A 414 -2.47 -1.54 -15.65
C THR A 414 -3.31 -0.39 -15.12
N ASN A 415 -2.66 0.75 -14.85
CA ASN A 415 -3.34 1.98 -14.41
C ASN A 415 -4.35 2.48 -15.45
N VAL A 416 -4.09 2.28 -16.75
CA VAL A 416 -5.03 2.65 -17.82
C VAL A 416 -6.34 1.90 -17.65
N MET A 417 -6.29 0.59 -17.39
CA MET A 417 -7.48 -0.21 -17.16
C MET A 417 -8.17 0.17 -15.84
N VAL A 418 -7.40 0.45 -14.78
CA VAL A 418 -7.92 0.98 -13.51
C VAL A 418 -8.76 2.23 -13.77
N HIS A 419 -8.22 3.22 -14.50
CA HIS A 419 -8.95 4.45 -14.82
C HIS A 419 -10.23 4.20 -15.60
N ARG A 420 -10.20 3.30 -16.59
CA ARG A 420 -11.41 2.92 -17.37
C ARG A 420 -12.48 2.36 -16.45
N ILE A 421 -12.16 1.33 -15.67
CA ILE A 421 -13.09 0.68 -14.74
C ILE A 421 -13.64 1.69 -13.75
N ASN A 422 -12.77 2.49 -13.11
CA ASN A 422 -13.19 3.50 -12.14
C ASN A 422 -14.19 4.49 -12.73
N ASN A 423 -13.97 4.94 -13.97
CA ASN A 423 -14.89 5.86 -14.65
C ASN A 423 -16.26 5.21 -14.90
N ALA A 424 -16.31 3.95 -15.35
CA ALA A 424 -17.58 3.27 -15.57
C ALA A 424 -18.34 2.98 -14.27
N VAL A 425 -17.66 2.59 -13.19
CA VAL A 425 -18.36 2.41 -11.92
C VAL A 425 -18.83 3.76 -11.37
N ALA A 426 -18.02 4.83 -11.52
CA ALA A 426 -18.45 6.18 -11.14
C ALA A 426 -19.64 6.68 -11.96
N ALA A 427 -19.74 6.29 -13.24
CA ALA A 427 -20.89 6.62 -14.08
C ALA A 427 -22.20 5.97 -13.55
N ARG A 428 -22.11 4.79 -12.92
CA ARG A 428 -23.26 4.08 -12.33
C ARG A 428 -23.77 4.68 -11.02
N LEU A 429 -22.89 5.31 -10.25
CA LEU A 429 -23.28 5.91 -8.96
C LEU A 429 -24.36 6.99 -9.15
N ASP A 430 -25.42 6.93 -8.36
CA ASP A 430 -26.43 7.99 -8.32
C ASP A 430 -25.86 9.28 -7.70
N GLY A 431 -26.49 10.41 -8.02
CA GLY A 431 -26.14 11.72 -7.50
C GLY A 431 -25.26 12.55 -8.43
N ASP A 432 -25.18 13.84 -8.11
CA ASP A 432 -24.51 14.82 -8.94
C ASP A 432 -22.99 14.61 -8.94
N ALA A 433 -22.43 14.53 -10.14
CA ALA A 433 -20.99 14.50 -10.33
C ALA A 433 -20.41 15.90 -10.12
N HIS A 434 -19.41 16.00 -9.25
CA HIS A 434 -18.62 17.20 -9.10
C HIS A 434 -17.27 17.03 -9.79
N GLU A 435 -16.92 18.00 -10.63
CA GLU A 435 -15.69 17.98 -11.41
C GLU A 435 -14.66 18.93 -10.80
N TYR A 436 -13.49 18.38 -10.50
CA TYR A 436 -12.34 19.11 -9.97
C TYR A 436 -11.25 19.17 -11.04
N ARG A 437 -10.88 20.40 -11.44
CA ARG A 437 -9.84 20.66 -12.43
C ARG A 437 -8.55 21.16 -11.77
N SER A 438 -7.40 20.76 -12.33
CA SER A 438 -6.13 21.36 -11.96
C SER A 438 -5.85 22.68 -12.68
N ILE A 439 -4.93 23.45 -12.12
CA ILE A 439 -4.14 24.45 -12.84
C ILE A 439 -2.73 23.88 -12.95
N ASP A 440 -2.23 23.68 -14.16
CA ASP A 440 -0.89 23.13 -14.39
C ASP A 440 0.06 24.23 -14.85
N LYS A 441 1.28 24.24 -14.32
CA LYS A 441 2.36 25.20 -14.60
C LYS A 441 3.71 24.50 -14.58
N LEU A 442 4.76 25.10 -15.14
CA LEU A 442 6.14 24.64 -14.99
C LEU A 442 6.89 25.48 -13.95
N GLN A 443 7.87 24.87 -13.29
CA GLN A 443 8.61 25.45 -12.15
C GLN A 443 9.51 26.63 -12.55
N ASP A 444 9.98 26.70 -13.79
CA ASP A 444 10.89 27.74 -14.30
C ASP A 444 10.23 28.66 -15.34
N ASP A 445 8.89 28.74 -15.34
CA ASP A 445 8.11 29.44 -16.38
C ASP A 445 7.91 30.94 -16.07
N ASP A 446 8.96 31.62 -15.62
CA ASP A 446 8.95 33.09 -15.45
C ASP A 446 9.12 33.82 -16.80
N ASP A 447 9.69 33.15 -17.81
CA ASP A 447 9.90 33.67 -19.16
C ASP A 447 9.41 32.67 -20.23
N TRP A 448 8.20 32.94 -20.76
CA TRP A 448 7.49 32.28 -21.87
C TRP A 448 6.81 30.93 -21.61
N ASN A 449 5.46 30.93 -21.62
CA ASN A 449 4.56 29.79 -21.86
C ASN A 449 5.03 28.90 -23.05
N PHE A 450 6.02 28.03 -22.85
CA PHE A 450 6.53 27.14 -23.90
C PHE A 450 5.54 26.02 -24.26
N PHE A 451 4.56 25.76 -23.38
CA PHE A 451 3.53 24.74 -23.58
C PHE A 451 2.13 25.35 -23.46
N GLU A 452 1.26 24.93 -24.38
CA GLU A 452 -0.16 25.25 -24.29
C GLU A 452 -0.76 24.59 -23.03
N PRO A 453 -1.64 25.28 -22.28
CA PRO A 453 -2.31 24.71 -21.11
C PRO A 453 -3.01 23.37 -21.40
N GLU A 454 -3.57 23.21 -22.60
CA GLU A 454 -4.20 21.99 -23.09
C GLU A 454 -3.22 20.81 -23.12
N PHE A 455 -1.97 21.05 -23.53
CA PHE A 455 -0.92 20.04 -23.50
C PHE A 455 -0.62 19.63 -22.06
N LEU A 456 -0.38 20.59 -21.15
CA LEU A 456 -0.10 20.31 -19.74
C LEU A 456 -1.25 19.53 -19.06
N ASN A 457 -2.49 19.91 -19.37
CA ASN A 457 -3.70 19.25 -18.86
C ASN A 457 -3.86 17.81 -19.37
N SER A 458 -3.29 17.49 -20.53
CA SER A 458 -3.31 16.14 -21.11
C SER A 458 -2.27 15.18 -20.51
N VAL A 459 -1.24 15.71 -19.84
CA VAL A 459 -0.15 14.90 -19.28
C VAL A 459 -0.62 14.20 -18.00
N ASN A 460 -0.54 12.87 -18.00
CA ASN A 460 -0.72 12.05 -16.81
C ASN A 460 0.64 11.58 -16.30
N ILE A 461 1.05 12.11 -15.14
CA ILE A 461 2.31 11.75 -14.47
C ILE A 461 2.01 10.74 -13.37
N ASN A 462 2.81 9.67 -13.28
CA ASN A 462 2.70 8.68 -12.22
C ASN A 462 2.83 9.33 -10.83
N GLY A 463 1.97 8.95 -9.89
CA GLY A 463 1.95 9.53 -8.54
C GLY A 463 1.32 10.92 -8.44
N ILE A 464 0.79 11.44 -9.56
CA ILE A 464 0.04 12.70 -9.62
C ILE A 464 -1.35 12.41 -10.22
N PRO A 465 -2.44 12.84 -9.58
CA PRO A 465 -3.78 12.58 -10.12
C PRO A 465 -4.02 13.34 -11.44
N PRO A 466 -4.93 12.85 -12.28
CA PRO A 466 -5.23 13.45 -13.59
C PRO A 466 -5.77 14.87 -13.46
N HIS A 467 -5.56 15.71 -14.48
CA HIS A 467 -6.02 17.11 -14.48
C HIS A 467 -7.50 17.25 -14.08
N LYS A 468 -8.36 16.42 -14.68
CA LYS A 468 -9.78 16.32 -14.37
C LYS A 468 -10.05 15.13 -13.46
N LEU A 469 -10.59 15.40 -12.28
CA LEU A 469 -11.05 14.40 -11.31
C LEU A 469 -12.56 14.57 -11.08
N THR A 470 -13.34 13.53 -11.33
CA THR A 470 -14.78 13.54 -11.14
C THR A 470 -15.14 12.69 -9.93
N LEU A 471 -15.83 13.27 -8.95
CA LEU A 471 -16.26 12.59 -7.73
C LEU A 471 -17.78 12.71 -7.56
N LYS A 472 -18.37 11.73 -6.88
CA LYS A 472 -19.78 11.72 -6.50
C LYS A 472 -19.89 11.44 -5.00
N LYS A 473 -20.91 12.02 -4.36
CA LYS A 473 -21.24 11.72 -2.97
C LYS A 473 -21.49 10.22 -2.81
N GLY A 474 -20.97 9.63 -1.73
CA GLY A 474 -21.02 8.19 -1.49
C GLY A 474 -19.98 7.37 -2.27
N GLY A 475 -19.25 7.97 -3.22
CA GLY A 475 -18.25 7.27 -4.00
C GLY A 475 -17.00 6.88 -3.18
N PRO A 476 -16.43 5.68 -3.40
CA PRO A 476 -15.17 5.27 -2.79
C PRO A 476 -13.97 5.88 -3.51
N ILE A 477 -12.97 6.24 -2.71
CA ILE A 477 -11.73 6.87 -3.15
C ILE A 477 -10.55 6.35 -2.31
N MET A 478 -9.33 6.56 -2.78
CA MET A 478 -8.12 6.16 -2.05
C MET A 478 -7.06 7.26 -2.08
N LEU A 479 -6.44 7.52 -0.94
CA LEU A 479 -5.34 8.47 -0.81
C LEU A 479 -4.08 7.97 -1.55
N MET A 480 -3.38 8.87 -2.22
CA MET A 480 -2.19 8.62 -3.04
C MET A 480 -0.92 9.23 -2.44
N ARG A 481 -1.04 10.01 -1.36
CA ARG A 481 0.09 10.57 -0.61
C ARG A 481 -0.12 10.46 0.88
N ASN A 482 1.01 10.48 1.58
CA ASN A 482 1.06 10.61 3.03
C ASN A 482 0.70 12.04 3.42
N LEU A 483 -0.50 12.23 3.96
CA LEU A 483 -0.93 13.52 4.52
C LEU A 483 -0.63 13.59 5.99
N ASN A 484 -1.01 12.52 6.69
CA ASN A 484 -0.93 12.40 8.12
C ASN A 484 -1.04 10.93 8.53
N PRO A 485 0.07 10.19 8.51
CA PRO A 485 0.11 8.78 8.90
C PRO A 485 -0.45 8.52 10.31
N ASP A 486 -0.25 9.46 11.25
CA ASP A 486 -0.72 9.32 12.64
C ASP A 486 -2.26 9.32 12.76
N LEU A 487 -2.95 9.93 11.78
CA LEU A 487 -4.41 9.89 11.63
C LEU A 487 -4.88 8.78 10.66
N GLY A 488 -3.98 7.94 10.18
CA GLY A 488 -4.29 6.95 9.15
C GLY A 488 -4.59 7.57 7.77
N LEU A 489 -4.19 8.82 7.52
CA LEU A 489 -4.39 9.52 6.23
C LEU A 489 -3.12 9.48 5.39
N CYS A 490 -3.02 8.50 4.52
CA CYS A 490 -1.78 8.23 3.83
C CYS A 490 -1.99 7.43 2.57
N ASN A 491 -0.92 7.20 1.81
CA ASN A 491 -1.04 6.48 0.56
C ASN A 491 -1.64 5.08 0.80
N GLY A 492 -2.75 4.77 0.12
CA GLY A 492 -3.52 3.54 0.25
C GLY A 492 -4.77 3.62 1.16
N THR A 493 -4.92 4.67 1.97
CA THR A 493 -6.12 4.79 2.83
C THR A 493 -7.38 4.92 1.99
N ARG A 494 -8.38 4.09 2.25
CA ARG A 494 -9.65 4.11 1.53
C ARG A 494 -10.66 4.98 2.26
N LEU A 495 -11.28 5.89 1.54
CA LEU A 495 -12.28 6.80 2.06
C LEU A 495 -13.57 6.71 1.24
N ARG A 496 -14.69 7.10 1.83
CA ARG A 496 -15.95 7.37 1.14
C ARG A 496 -16.22 8.86 1.16
N VAL A 497 -16.63 9.44 0.03
CA VAL A 497 -17.05 10.84 -0.04
C VAL A 497 -18.36 11.00 0.76
N VAL A 498 -18.35 11.78 1.84
CA VAL A 498 -19.55 12.06 2.64
C VAL A 498 -20.24 13.31 2.10
N GLU A 499 -19.49 14.38 1.95
CA GLU A 499 -19.92 15.64 1.35
C GLU A 499 -18.75 16.23 0.56
N LEU A 500 -19.00 17.30 -0.20
CA LEU A 500 -17.91 18.07 -0.79
C LEU A 500 -17.05 18.64 0.36
N ASN A 501 -15.83 18.10 0.49
CA ASN A 501 -14.74 18.42 1.44
C ASN A 501 -14.59 17.49 2.67
N ASP A 502 -15.56 16.62 2.93
CA ASP A 502 -15.51 15.61 3.99
C ASP A 502 -15.55 14.16 3.47
N ALA A 503 -14.60 13.35 3.93
CA ALA A 503 -14.51 11.93 3.64
C ALA A 503 -14.60 11.10 4.92
N LYS A 504 -15.02 9.84 4.81
CA LYS A 504 -15.03 8.89 5.92
C LYS A 504 -14.04 7.77 5.69
N ILE A 505 -13.21 7.44 6.67
CA ILE A 505 -12.27 6.32 6.59
C ILE A 505 -13.05 4.99 6.56
N MET A 506 -12.82 4.18 5.53
CA MET A 506 -13.53 2.90 5.35
C MET A 506 -12.79 1.70 5.97
N ASN A 507 -11.47 1.81 6.18
CA ASN A 507 -10.63 0.68 6.63
C ASN A 507 -9.57 1.09 7.68
N GLY A 508 -9.01 0.08 8.37
CA GLY A 508 -7.97 0.27 9.40
C GLY A 508 -8.52 0.63 10.78
N GLU A 509 -7.61 0.88 11.73
CA GLU A 509 -7.92 1.17 13.15
C GLU A 509 -8.77 2.45 13.34
N ARG A 510 -8.81 3.32 12.33
CA ARG A 510 -9.56 4.59 12.33
C ARG A 510 -10.86 4.51 11.52
N ARG A 511 -11.34 3.31 11.18
CA ARG A 511 -12.59 3.09 10.42
C ARG A 511 -13.76 3.86 11.04
N GLY A 512 -14.55 4.50 10.19
CA GLY A 512 -15.74 5.27 10.57
C GLY A 512 -15.46 6.74 10.92
N GLN A 513 -14.19 7.13 11.06
CA GLN A 513 -13.83 8.51 11.37
C GLN A 513 -14.00 9.42 10.15
N ASP A 514 -14.71 10.54 10.32
CA ASP A 514 -14.78 11.60 9.31
C ASP A 514 -13.48 12.40 9.30
N VAL A 515 -13.03 12.80 8.12
CA VAL A 515 -11.76 13.50 7.86
C VAL A 515 -11.94 14.54 6.77
N LEU A 516 -11.28 15.69 6.96
CA LEU A 516 -11.21 16.74 5.96
C LEU A 516 -9.98 16.53 5.09
N ILE A 517 -10.15 16.56 3.77
CA ILE A 517 -9.04 16.50 2.83
C ILE A 517 -8.74 17.93 2.36
N PRO A 518 -7.54 18.49 2.58
CA PRO A 518 -7.20 19.81 2.11
C PRO A 518 -6.85 19.81 0.62
N ARG A 519 -6.87 20.99 0.00
CA ARG A 519 -6.30 21.24 -1.33
C ARG A 519 -4.78 21.06 -1.23
N ILE A 520 -4.13 20.44 -2.22
CA ILE A 520 -2.67 20.19 -2.20
C ILE A 520 -2.05 20.46 -3.57
N VAL A 521 -0.82 20.99 -3.57
CA VAL A 521 -0.01 21.22 -4.76
C VAL A 521 0.86 19.99 -5.03
N PHE A 522 0.89 19.53 -6.28
CA PHE A 522 1.73 18.42 -6.72
C PHE A 522 2.88 18.96 -7.56
N ILE A 523 4.10 18.54 -7.24
CA ILE A 523 5.31 18.85 -8.00
C ILE A 523 5.88 17.51 -8.49
N SER A 524 6.21 17.43 -9.78
CA SER A 524 6.85 16.26 -10.39
C SER A 524 8.38 16.37 -10.30
N ASP A 525 9.03 15.33 -9.77
CA ASP A 525 10.50 15.28 -9.72
C ASP A 525 11.11 14.86 -11.07
N ALA A 526 12.16 15.60 -11.47
CA ALA A 526 12.94 15.37 -12.69
C ALA A 526 13.51 13.94 -12.85
N ALA A 527 13.64 13.20 -11.74
CA ALA A 527 14.25 11.88 -11.70
C ALA A 527 13.33 10.74 -12.20
N SER A 528 12.04 11.00 -12.42
CA SER A 528 11.03 9.99 -12.81
C SER A 528 10.91 9.75 -14.33
N HIS A 529 11.73 10.42 -15.14
CA HIS A 529 11.51 10.53 -16.58
C HIS A 529 12.51 9.73 -17.42
N GLU A 530 12.10 8.54 -17.88
CA GLU A 530 12.53 8.01 -19.18
C GLU A 530 11.40 7.97 -20.23
N GLU A 531 10.14 8.21 -19.84
CA GLU A 531 8.99 7.99 -20.72
C GLU A 531 8.40 9.27 -21.35
N SER A 532 8.72 10.46 -20.84
CA SER A 532 8.08 11.72 -21.28
C SER A 532 9.02 12.69 -22.02
N GLY A 533 10.29 12.32 -22.20
CA GLY A 533 11.34 13.21 -22.69
C GLY A 533 11.79 14.26 -21.64
N PRO A 534 12.94 14.93 -21.85
CA PRO A 534 13.57 15.86 -20.89
C PRO A 534 12.80 17.16 -20.64
N VAL A 535 11.58 17.28 -21.15
CA VAL A 535 10.83 18.53 -21.30
C VAL A 535 9.85 18.79 -20.15
N LEU A 536 9.54 17.78 -19.32
CA LEU A 536 8.49 17.84 -18.29
C LEU A 536 9.02 17.80 -16.84
N ALA A 537 10.33 17.94 -16.65
CA ALA A 537 10.91 18.14 -15.33
C ALA A 537 10.36 19.45 -14.73
N GLY A 538 9.80 19.40 -13.52
CA GLY A 538 9.28 20.59 -12.83
C GLY A 538 7.83 20.97 -13.18
N LEU A 539 6.97 20.05 -13.64
CA LEU A 539 5.53 20.33 -13.70
C LEU A 539 4.98 20.55 -12.28
N ILE A 540 4.51 21.76 -12.03
CA ILE A 540 3.74 22.17 -10.86
C ILE A 540 2.26 22.13 -11.20
N ARG A 541 1.56 21.13 -10.65
CA ARG A 541 0.12 20.97 -10.77
C ARG A 541 -0.56 21.56 -9.54
N HIS A 542 -0.93 22.83 -9.63
CA HIS A 542 -1.76 23.57 -8.67
C HIS A 542 -3.22 23.20 -8.82
N LYS A 543 -3.71 22.20 -8.09
CA LYS A 543 -5.12 21.87 -8.26
C LYS A 543 -6.07 22.73 -7.46
N ASN A 544 -7.19 23.16 -8.04
CA ASN A 544 -8.10 24.16 -7.47
C ASN A 544 -9.02 23.66 -6.33
N ALA A 545 -8.95 22.38 -5.94
CA ALA A 545 -9.93 21.83 -5.00
C ALA A 545 -9.39 20.79 -4.01
N GLN A 546 -10.22 20.51 -3.00
CA GLN A 546 -9.91 19.83 -1.74
C GLN A 546 -9.88 18.29 -1.79
N TRP A 547 -9.77 17.66 -2.95
CA TRP A 547 -9.94 16.19 -3.07
C TRP A 547 -8.82 15.46 -3.81
N ILE A 548 -7.70 16.13 -3.96
CA ILE A 548 -6.77 15.82 -5.04
C ILE A 548 -5.63 14.92 -4.60
N VAL A 549 -5.70 14.42 -3.38
CA VAL A 549 -4.82 13.36 -2.91
C VAL A 549 -5.39 12.00 -3.31
N LEU A 550 -6.45 11.95 -4.11
CA LEU A 550 -7.28 10.77 -4.22
C LEU A 550 -7.35 10.28 -5.65
N ALA A 551 -7.31 8.96 -5.82
CA ALA A 551 -7.85 8.32 -7.00
C ALA A 551 -9.26 7.82 -6.65
N ALA A 552 -10.21 7.92 -7.59
CA ALA A 552 -11.38 7.03 -7.55
C ALA A 552 -10.80 5.62 -7.58
N VAL A 553 -11.07 4.80 -6.57
CA VAL A 553 -10.38 3.51 -6.46
C VAL A 553 -11.35 2.44 -6.03
N TRP A 554 -11.51 1.48 -6.94
CA TRP A 554 -12.05 0.15 -6.69
C TRP A 554 -10.90 -0.87 -6.65
N HIS A 555 -9.74 -0.51 -6.09
CA HIS A 555 -8.49 -1.30 -5.92
C HIS A 555 -8.15 -1.51 -4.43
N HIS A 556 -7.52 -2.64 -4.08
CA HIS A 556 -7.23 -3.18 -2.72
C HIS A 556 -6.44 -2.23 -1.81
N THR A 557 -6.71 -2.17 -0.48
CA THR A 557 -5.94 -2.93 0.54
C THR A 557 -6.76 -3.68 1.61
N LEU A 558 -6.19 -4.80 2.07
CA LEU A 558 -6.61 -5.76 3.12
C LEU A 558 -7.43 -5.15 4.26
N VAL A 559 -8.64 -5.68 4.46
CA VAL A 559 -9.45 -5.49 5.66
C VAL A 559 -9.22 -6.70 6.58
N LYS A 560 -8.94 -6.43 7.85
CA LYS A 560 -9.10 -7.39 8.95
C LYS A 560 -10.62 -7.45 9.20
N GLU A 561 -11.29 -8.54 8.83
CA GLU A 561 -12.68 -8.74 9.20
C GLU A 561 -12.74 -9.09 10.68
N ASP A 562 -13.40 -8.25 11.47
CA ASP A 562 -13.68 -8.48 12.88
C ASP A 562 -15.05 -9.17 12.99
N PRO A 563 -15.19 -10.31 13.69
CA PRO A 563 -16.45 -11.01 13.82
C PRO A 563 -17.26 -10.37 14.95
N SER A 564 -18.37 -9.69 14.64
CA SER A 564 -19.35 -9.38 15.69
C SER A 564 -20.81 -9.52 15.21
N PRO A 565 -21.73 -9.87 16.13
CA PRO A 565 -22.84 -10.76 15.83
C PRO A 565 -24.18 -10.01 15.70
N ARG A 566 -25.11 -10.55 14.90
CA ARG A 566 -26.54 -10.30 15.08
C ARG A 566 -27.31 -11.60 15.03
N GLY A 567 -27.53 -12.17 16.21
CA GLY A 567 -28.58 -13.15 16.46
C GLY A 567 -29.60 -12.57 17.42
N GLN A 568 -30.76 -12.16 16.91
CA GLN A 568 -32.00 -12.22 17.67
C GLN A 568 -32.93 -13.14 16.90
N ALA A 569 -33.06 -14.36 17.43
CA ALA A 569 -34.07 -15.33 17.04
C ALA A 569 -35.16 -15.36 18.11
N THR A 570 -36.41 -15.22 17.67
CA THR A 570 -37.63 -15.72 18.33
C THR A 570 -38.59 -16.06 17.18
N SER A 571 -38.65 -17.33 16.75
CA SER A 571 -39.64 -18.35 17.16
C SER A 571 -41.07 -18.02 16.72
N ASP A 572 -41.57 -18.74 15.70
CA ASP A 572 -42.70 -19.68 15.83
C ASP A 572 -43.33 -20.01 14.46
N GLY A 573 -43.76 -21.28 14.29
CA GLY A 573 -44.95 -21.59 13.50
C GLY A 573 -44.79 -22.44 12.24
N GLU A 574 -44.88 -23.76 12.44
CA GLU A 574 -45.64 -24.71 11.60
C GLU A 574 -45.11 -25.19 10.22
N MET A 575 -44.87 -26.50 10.19
CA MET A 575 -44.88 -27.43 9.04
C MET A 575 -46.32 -27.59 8.48
N PRO A 576 -46.54 -28.05 7.22
CA PRO A 576 -46.37 -29.49 6.93
C PRO A 576 -45.99 -29.92 5.49
N ARG A 577 -45.16 -30.97 5.44
CA ARG A 577 -45.19 -32.24 4.67
C ARG A 577 -45.42 -32.30 3.13
N GLN A 578 -44.76 -33.35 2.59
CA GLN A 578 -44.97 -34.15 1.34
C GLN A 578 -44.07 -33.71 0.15
N HIS A 579 -43.35 -34.56 -0.60
CA HIS A 579 -43.46 -35.99 -0.92
C HIS A 579 -42.08 -36.66 -1.19
N LYS A 580 -42.06 -37.99 -1.05
CA LYS A 580 -40.99 -38.96 -1.35
C LYS A 580 -40.80 -39.24 -2.85
N HIS A 581 -39.59 -39.64 -3.26
CA HIS A 581 -39.20 -40.81 -4.11
C HIS A 581 -37.67 -40.75 -4.36
N SER A 582 -36.79 -41.63 -3.86
CA SER A 582 -36.42 -43.03 -4.29
C SER A 582 -36.24 -43.20 -5.80
N ALA A 583 -35.26 -43.86 -6.42
CA ALA A 583 -34.00 -44.56 -6.09
C ALA A 583 -33.45 -45.15 -7.44
N ALA A 584 -32.23 -45.71 -7.44
CA ALA A 584 -31.67 -46.73 -8.36
C ALA A 584 -31.25 -46.30 -9.80
N CYS A 585 -29.97 -46.40 -10.23
CA CYS A 585 -29.09 -47.56 -10.57
C CYS A 585 -29.16 -48.05 -12.04
N ILE A 586 -28.05 -48.68 -12.48
CA ILE A 586 -27.74 -49.37 -13.78
C ILE A 586 -26.94 -48.45 -14.76
N GLY A 587 -25.77 -48.78 -15.32
CA GLY A 587 -25.03 -50.05 -15.50
C GLY A 587 -24.76 -50.30 -17.00
N SER A 588 -23.59 -50.87 -17.34
CA SER A 588 -23.09 -51.35 -18.67
C SER A 588 -22.50 -50.26 -19.62
N SER A 589 -21.21 -50.26 -20.01
CA SER A 589 -20.29 -51.22 -20.67
C SER A 589 -20.41 -51.28 -22.19
N HIS A 590 -19.39 -50.83 -22.95
CA HIS A 590 -18.84 -51.59 -24.10
C HIS A 590 -17.57 -50.99 -24.75
N ARG A 591 -16.57 -51.88 -24.91
CA ARG A 591 -15.61 -52.11 -26.03
C ARG A 591 -14.71 -50.95 -26.51
N GLN A 592 -13.38 -51.03 -26.33
CA GLN A 592 -12.36 -51.75 -27.14
C GLN A 592 -12.37 -51.42 -28.64
N CYS A 593 -11.29 -50.74 -29.08
CA CYS A 593 -10.58 -51.02 -30.34
C CYS A 593 -9.10 -50.61 -30.18
N GLU A 594 -8.22 -51.56 -30.45
CA GLU A 594 -6.76 -51.47 -30.46
C GLU A 594 -6.22 -51.02 -31.84
N SER A 595 -4.89 -50.84 -31.86
CA SER A 595 -3.96 -50.80 -33.02
C SER A 595 -3.72 -49.38 -33.59
N THR A 596 -2.51 -48.94 -33.92
CA THR A 596 -1.25 -49.64 -34.19
C THR A 596 -0.05 -48.72 -33.95
N THR A 597 1.04 -49.32 -33.50
CA THR A 597 2.43 -48.86 -33.43
C THR A 597 2.97 -48.30 -34.75
N LEU A 598 3.85 -47.29 -34.67
CA LEU A 598 5.05 -47.15 -35.51
C LEU A 598 6.07 -46.19 -34.87
N SER A 599 7.18 -46.78 -34.47
CA SER A 599 8.43 -46.19 -33.97
C SER A 599 9.41 -45.96 -35.12
N VAL A 600 10.10 -44.81 -35.20
CA VAL A 600 11.48 -44.71 -35.73
C VAL A 600 12.22 -43.54 -35.07
N GLU A 601 13.48 -43.84 -34.75
CA GLU A 601 14.55 -43.13 -34.03
C GLU A 601 15.10 -41.81 -34.62
N ASN A 602 15.58 -40.98 -33.67
CA ASN A 602 16.82 -40.20 -33.63
C ASN A 602 17.56 -39.82 -34.93
N LYS A 603 17.92 -38.52 -35.03
CA LYS A 603 19.32 -38.08 -35.21
C LYS A 603 19.52 -36.59 -34.91
N ARG A 604 20.49 -36.31 -34.04
CA ARG A 604 21.14 -35.01 -33.79
C ARG A 604 22.08 -34.65 -34.95
N THR A 605 22.13 -33.37 -35.33
CA THR A 605 23.37 -32.65 -35.72
C THR A 605 23.10 -31.14 -35.86
N THR A 606 23.83 -30.33 -35.10
CA THR A 606 24.19 -28.91 -35.34
C THR A 606 25.59 -28.87 -36.00
N PRO A 607 26.21 -27.70 -36.31
CA PRO A 607 25.74 -26.37 -36.76
C PRO A 607 26.50 -25.87 -38.01
N THR A 608 26.04 -24.82 -38.71
CA THR A 608 26.96 -23.95 -39.48
C THR A 608 26.43 -22.53 -39.66
N VAL A 609 27.35 -21.58 -39.44
CA VAL A 609 27.25 -20.12 -39.58
C VAL A 609 27.48 -19.71 -41.04
N CYS A 610 26.69 -18.79 -41.63
CA CYS A 610 27.16 -17.51 -42.19
C CYS A 610 26.13 -16.74 -43.05
N ARG A 611 26.17 -15.41 -42.89
CA ARG A 611 25.97 -14.29 -43.83
C ARG A 611 24.57 -13.73 -44.18
N ARG A 612 24.48 -12.43 -43.85
CA ARG A 612 23.57 -11.37 -44.33
C ARG A 612 23.52 -11.28 -45.86
N THR A 613 22.30 -11.13 -46.40
CA THR A 613 22.01 -10.23 -47.53
C THR A 613 20.54 -9.77 -47.51
N LYS A 614 20.32 -8.53 -47.92
CA LYS A 614 19.06 -7.76 -47.90
C LYS A 614 18.13 -8.10 -49.08
N LEU A 615 16.82 -7.88 -48.83
CA LEU A 615 15.75 -7.41 -49.73
C LEU A 615 15.42 -8.25 -50.98
N GLN A 616 14.23 -8.86 -51.01
CA GLN A 616 13.11 -8.38 -51.84
C GLN A 616 11.80 -9.13 -51.53
N THR A 617 10.73 -8.37 -51.68
CA THR A 617 9.31 -8.69 -51.61
C THR A 617 8.91 -9.78 -52.59
N GLU A 618 8.21 -10.82 -52.13
CA GLU A 618 7.34 -11.63 -52.98
C GLU A 618 6.14 -12.17 -52.18
N SER A 619 4.96 -11.94 -52.76
CA SER A 619 3.62 -12.30 -52.31
C SER A 619 3.37 -13.80 -52.35
N THR A 620 2.78 -14.36 -51.28
CA THR A 620 2.20 -15.72 -51.24
C THR A 620 0.92 -15.73 -50.38
N PRO A 621 0.01 -16.71 -50.56
CA PRO A 621 -1.42 -16.49 -50.74
C PRO A 621 -2.24 -16.45 -49.44
N LYS A 622 -3.40 -15.79 -49.55
CA LYS A 622 -4.49 -15.79 -48.55
C LYS A 622 -4.92 -17.23 -48.25
N ILE A 623 -4.65 -17.70 -47.04
CA ILE A 623 -5.30 -18.86 -46.43
C ILE A 623 -6.31 -18.30 -45.43
N HIS A 624 -7.59 -18.52 -45.70
CA HIS A 624 -8.68 -18.22 -44.78
C HIS A 624 -8.58 -19.16 -43.56
N TYR A 625 -8.18 -18.62 -42.42
CA TYR A 625 -8.47 -19.22 -41.12
C TYR A 625 -9.66 -18.48 -40.51
N SER A 626 -10.79 -19.18 -40.42
CA SER A 626 -11.87 -18.84 -39.49
C SER A 626 -11.36 -19.07 -38.07
N SER A 627 -10.92 -18.00 -37.42
CA SER A 627 -10.47 -18.01 -36.03
C SER A 627 -11.66 -18.05 -35.06
N PRO A 628 -11.76 -19.02 -34.14
CA PRO A 628 -12.58 -18.86 -32.96
C PRO A 628 -11.92 -17.79 -32.09
N LYS A 629 -12.67 -16.72 -31.76
CA LYS A 629 -12.28 -15.67 -30.83
C LYS A 629 -12.12 -16.30 -29.43
N LEU A 630 -10.91 -16.73 -29.08
CA LEU A 630 -10.52 -17.04 -27.71
C LEU A 630 -10.00 -15.74 -27.07
N LEU A 631 -10.79 -15.16 -26.17
CA LEU A 631 -10.31 -14.10 -25.29
C LEU A 631 -9.22 -14.69 -24.38
N LEU A 632 -7.97 -14.30 -24.60
CA LEU A 632 -6.87 -14.55 -23.68
C LEU A 632 -7.08 -13.67 -22.44
N VAL A 633 -7.30 -14.30 -21.29
CA VAL A 633 -7.26 -13.63 -20.00
C VAL A 633 -5.88 -13.89 -19.41
N GLU A 634 -5.01 -12.88 -19.43
CA GLU A 634 -3.78 -12.86 -18.63
C GLU A 634 -4.18 -12.71 -17.15
N VAL A 635 -3.92 -13.74 -16.36
CA VAL A 635 -4.20 -13.77 -14.93
C VAL A 635 -2.88 -13.51 -14.21
N VAL A 636 -2.65 -12.27 -13.81
CA VAL A 636 -1.56 -11.92 -12.90
C VAL A 636 -2.15 -11.79 -11.50
N LEU A 637 -1.78 -12.70 -10.61
CA LEU A 637 -2.07 -12.60 -9.19
C LEU A 637 -1.27 -11.45 -8.58
N TYR A 638 -2.00 -10.54 -7.92
CA TYR A 638 -1.52 -9.38 -7.17
C TYR A 638 -0.73 -8.32 -7.95
N ALA A 639 -1.42 -7.22 -8.28
CA ALA A 639 -0.79 -5.95 -8.59
C ALA A 639 -0.85 -5.05 -7.34
N VAL A 640 0.31 -4.78 -6.73
CA VAL A 640 0.57 -3.54 -6.02
C VAL A 640 1.56 -2.79 -6.89
N GLN A 641 1.06 -1.72 -7.50
CA GLN A 641 1.76 -0.60 -8.12
C GLN A 641 3.31 -0.69 -8.14
N THR A 642 3.88 -1.11 -9.27
CA THR A 642 5.00 -0.39 -9.93
C THR A 642 5.23 -0.94 -11.35
N ASN A 643 5.27 -0.01 -12.31
CA ASN A 643 5.74 -0.08 -13.71
C ASN A 643 5.82 -1.46 -14.40
N ILE A 644 4.86 -1.74 -15.29
CA ILE A 644 5.02 -2.74 -16.36
C ILE A 644 4.61 -2.10 -17.69
N ILE A 645 5.59 -1.97 -18.59
CA ILE A 645 5.37 -1.85 -20.04
C ILE A 645 5.65 -3.21 -20.67
N GLN A 646 4.69 -3.68 -21.45
CA GLN A 646 4.75 -4.91 -22.24
C GLN A 646 5.85 -4.85 -23.32
N ASN A 647 6.57 -5.96 -23.51
CA ASN A 647 7.28 -6.24 -24.75
C ASN A 647 6.58 -7.43 -25.45
N LYS A 648 5.85 -7.09 -26.53
CA LYS A 648 5.31 -7.90 -27.63
C LYS A 648 4.27 -8.99 -27.36
#